data_AF-A0A1A7P933-F1
#
_entry.id   AF-A0A1A7P933-F1
#
_cell.length_a   1.000
_cell.length_b   1.000
_cell.length_c   1.000
_cell.angle_alpha   90.00
_cell.angle_beta   90.00
_cell.angle_gamma   90.00
#
_symmetry.space_group_name_H-M   'P 1'
#
loop_
_entity.id
_entity.type
_entity.pdbx_description
1 polymer ?
#
loop_
_entity_poly.entity_id
_entity_poly.type
_entity_poly.pdbx_seq_one_letter_code
_entity_poly.pdbx_strand_id
1 'polypeptide(L)'
;MKFKLSLLTLLLFSISASVSAADDYAVHQAGSALSDKVYYQIGGGSAVMTPPSRKRPHELAMGIGWKANLMCGNFDIKTTVKNQLNGITDGFKDLMGNIIQSATGAVASMPAMIIQRANPQLYDLLTNGVLQGRLDFAAAKTSCEALANKAADYMADAGWGVMAKQQNYQEIASQEQDAVKAKKKSEEDGGKKGINWIGGEKRGGEGQKLIDVIGDVVEAGHNILNNKPVLNKNAVTNNECTGQMCRTFAKPEDIRQFTTRVIGDKGLATCNSCGQQKATAGAGLSPIIEEEHIQVLKDLESVLNTQEPTAEQLQAVSSPMIPVTRGLIEALKEDLDAVVLSHRLASEIALSRVLDKALLARRAILAGMREPNVAVNEKAQTELEKALTMLDREINQVRMEMELQHSLTNNTTLVVMNKRIQEQQTSLDSNAQDKQRVLEGKKEEIDNSNEGNFYIRPDDPIDLNVPQGSGSTGIWNGISSGGSSTSNSNSGASALSKLSDGAYADGRATVYKNADGTLTRREGGSLAWRNNNPGNIECGNFSRSMGAIGCGPSGFAVFPDEATGTKAVYTLLQRNRNSNDYYNLSIEDTMKKYAPPSENNTEQYIRYITSATGLDRNTKMGSLSKEQLDVFVSTIRRVEGWKEGKEIPVS
;
A
#
# COMPACT_ATOMS: atom_id res chain seq x y z
N MET A 1 38.73 52.52 -36.64
CA MET A 1 39.30 53.74 -36.05
C MET A 1 39.98 53.34 -34.74
N LYS A 2 41.25 53.70 -34.56
CA LYS A 2 42.11 53.35 -33.41
C LYS A 2 41.58 53.99 -32.12
N PHE A 3 41.80 53.38 -30.96
CA PHE A 3 42.71 53.93 -29.94
C PHE A 3 43.00 52.92 -28.81
N LYS A 4 44.30 52.76 -28.54
CA LYS A 4 44.91 52.15 -27.34
C LYS A 4 44.96 53.21 -26.23
N LEU A 5 44.88 52.77 -24.96
CA LEU A 5 45.65 53.17 -23.75
C LEU A 5 44.75 52.90 -22.52
N SER A 6 45.20 52.63 -21.29
CA SER A 6 46.43 52.12 -20.67
C SER A 6 46.26 52.39 -19.17
N LEU A 7 46.66 51.40 -18.36
CA LEU A 7 47.16 51.48 -16.98
C LEU A 7 46.25 51.81 -15.77
N LEU A 8 46.42 50.93 -14.75
CA LEU A 8 46.39 51.16 -13.29
C LEU A 8 45.04 51.61 -12.69
N THR A 9 44.32 50.88 -11.85
CA THR A 9 44.63 50.27 -10.53
C THR A 9 43.34 49.50 -10.16
N LEU A 10 43.32 48.28 -9.64
CA LEU A 10 43.54 47.95 -8.23
C LEU A 10 43.40 46.43 -8.11
N LEU A 11 44.34 45.77 -7.44
CA LEU A 11 44.17 44.40 -6.97
C LEU A 11 42.92 44.31 -6.08
N LEU A 12 41.90 43.59 -6.54
CA LEU A 12 40.96 42.91 -5.67
C LEU A 12 41.10 41.41 -5.95
N PHE A 13 41.92 40.78 -5.11
CA PHE A 13 42.01 39.34 -4.98
C PHE A 13 40.66 38.87 -4.41
N SER A 14 39.66 38.73 -5.27
CA SER A 14 38.44 38.01 -4.95
C SER A 14 38.79 36.52 -4.96
N ILE A 15 39.30 36.03 -3.83
CA ILE A 15 39.19 34.61 -3.52
C ILE A 15 37.69 34.35 -3.44
N SER A 16 37.10 33.92 -4.56
CA SER A 16 35.81 33.25 -4.54
C SER A 16 36.05 31.91 -3.87
N ALA A 17 36.10 31.91 -2.54
CA ALA A 17 35.80 30.72 -1.78
C ALA A 17 34.38 30.35 -2.19
N SER A 18 34.27 29.37 -3.08
CA SER A 18 33.02 28.66 -3.32
C SER A 18 32.67 28.01 -1.98
N VAL A 19 31.92 28.72 -1.15
CA VAL A 19 31.26 28.13 -0.01
C VAL A 19 30.25 27.17 -0.59
N SER A 20 30.61 25.89 -0.64
CA SER A 20 29.68 24.78 -0.81
C SER A 20 28.78 24.71 0.42
N ALA A 21 27.86 25.66 0.57
CA ALA A 21 26.76 25.59 1.50
C ALA A 21 25.69 24.65 0.91
N ALA A 22 25.94 23.34 0.98
CA ALA A 22 24.95 22.35 0.56
C ALA A 22 24.77 21.17 1.55
N ASP A 23 25.59 21.06 2.58
CA ASP A 23 25.48 19.96 3.58
C ASP A 23 25.08 20.39 5.00
N ASP A 24 25.11 21.67 5.35
CA ASP A 24 24.91 22.12 6.75
C ASP A 24 23.44 22.33 7.20
N TYR A 25 22.45 21.98 6.38
CA TYR A 25 21.03 22.04 6.79
C TYR A 25 20.51 20.76 7.45
N ALA A 26 21.39 19.81 7.78
CA ALA A 26 21.06 18.74 8.69
C ALA A 26 21.31 19.26 10.12
N VAL A 27 20.24 19.64 10.83
CA VAL A 27 20.29 19.86 12.28
C VAL A 27 20.50 18.50 12.96
N HIS A 28 21.68 17.92 12.77
CA HIS A 28 22.25 16.80 13.53
C HIS A 28 23.38 17.34 14.41
N GLN A 29 23.24 18.56 14.94
CA GLN A 29 24.05 18.99 16.07
C GLN A 29 23.48 18.39 17.36
N ALA A 30 23.72 17.10 17.56
CA ALA A 30 23.81 16.54 18.90
C ALA A 30 25.17 16.98 19.48
N GLY A 31 25.28 18.26 19.83
CA GLY A 31 26.55 18.88 20.21
C GLY A 31 26.38 20.14 21.04
N SER A 32 26.42 19.96 22.37
CA SER A 32 26.76 20.93 23.44
C SER A 32 25.94 22.20 23.69
N ALA A 33 25.05 22.66 22.80
CA ALA A 33 24.32 23.93 23.03
C ALA A 33 22.91 23.78 23.64
N LEU A 34 22.30 22.60 23.57
CA LEU A 34 20.94 22.33 24.03
C LEU A 34 20.92 21.12 24.95
N SER A 35 20.21 21.23 26.09
CA SER A 35 19.95 20.10 26.98
C SER A 35 19.06 19.07 26.25
N ASP A 36 19.41 17.79 26.34
CA ASP A 36 18.64 16.67 25.77
C ASP A 36 17.16 16.72 26.17
N LYS A 37 16.83 17.18 27.39
CA LYS A 37 15.43 17.39 27.80
C LYS A 37 14.70 18.40 26.93
N VAL A 38 15.32 19.57 26.69
CA VAL A 38 14.74 20.61 25.83
C VAL A 38 14.62 20.09 24.40
N TYR A 39 15.65 19.39 23.94
CA TYR A 39 15.68 18.78 22.61
C TYR A 39 14.49 17.82 22.38
N TYR A 40 14.21 16.92 23.31
CA TYR A 40 13.07 16.01 23.16
C TYR A 40 11.71 16.68 23.45
N GLN A 41 11.66 17.71 24.31
CA GLN A 41 10.41 18.45 24.58
C GLN A 41 9.91 19.24 23.37
N ILE A 42 10.81 19.70 22.50
CA ILE A 42 10.45 20.38 21.25
C ILE A 42 10.23 19.42 20.07
N GLY A 43 10.30 18.10 20.32
CA GLY A 43 10.13 17.07 19.28
C GLY A 43 11.41 16.74 18.50
N GLY A 44 12.59 17.07 19.03
CA GLY A 44 13.89 16.77 18.45
C GLY A 44 14.45 17.89 17.55
N GLY A 45 15.17 17.50 16.51
CA GLY A 45 15.76 18.39 15.49
C GLY A 45 14.71 19.00 14.54
N SER A 46 15.14 19.40 13.33
CA SER A 46 14.31 20.05 12.30
C SER A 46 12.87 19.54 12.20
N ALA A 47 11.88 20.43 12.35
CA ALA A 47 10.45 20.14 12.20
C ALA A 47 10.02 19.80 10.76
N VAL A 48 10.94 19.90 9.80
CA VAL A 48 10.69 19.62 8.38
C VAL A 48 11.32 18.28 8.01
N MET A 49 10.50 17.36 7.49
CA MET A 49 10.98 16.09 6.94
C MET A 49 11.96 16.35 5.79
N THR A 50 13.07 15.61 5.76
CA THR A 50 14.04 15.68 4.65
C THR A 50 13.33 15.34 3.33
N PRO A 51 13.46 16.17 2.28
CA PRO A 51 12.81 15.87 1.00
C PRO A 51 13.37 14.57 0.40
N PRO A 52 12.57 13.84 -0.41
CA PRO A 52 13.03 12.61 -1.06
C PRO A 52 14.30 12.82 -1.89
N SER A 53 14.41 14.00 -2.52
CA SER A 53 15.57 14.45 -3.26
C SER A 53 15.68 15.96 -3.17
N ARG A 54 16.91 16.46 -3.07
CA ARG A 54 17.21 17.91 -3.14
C ARG A 54 17.45 18.38 -4.58
N LYS A 55 17.54 17.46 -5.54
CA LYS A 55 17.70 17.78 -6.97
C LYS A 55 16.33 17.87 -7.64
N ARG A 56 16.18 18.80 -8.58
CA ARG A 56 15.01 18.82 -9.45
C ARG A 56 15.09 17.64 -10.43
N PRO A 57 14.05 16.81 -10.55
CA PRO A 57 13.99 15.78 -11.59
C PRO A 57 14.11 16.42 -12.97
N HIS A 58 14.82 15.77 -13.89
CA HIS A 58 14.91 16.24 -15.27
C HIS A 58 13.58 16.00 -15.99
N GLU A 59 13.30 16.83 -17.00
CA GLU A 59 12.15 16.65 -17.87
C GLU A 59 12.28 15.32 -18.62
N LEU A 60 11.27 14.46 -18.47
CA LEU A 60 11.17 13.22 -19.23
C LEU A 60 10.61 13.57 -20.62
N ALA A 61 11.48 13.97 -21.54
CA ALA A 61 11.09 14.24 -22.92
C ALA A 61 10.94 12.92 -23.70
N MET A 62 9.74 12.67 -24.22
CA MET A 62 9.54 11.68 -25.28
C MET A 62 10.05 12.26 -26.60
N GLY A 63 10.90 11.52 -27.33
CA GLY A 63 11.44 11.95 -28.62
C GLY A 63 10.38 12.27 -29.68
N ILE A 64 10.83 12.79 -30.83
CA ILE A 64 10.00 13.22 -31.98
C ILE A 64 9.19 12.03 -32.52
N GLY A 65 8.02 11.82 -31.94
CA GLY A 65 7.08 10.74 -32.29
C GLY A 65 5.75 10.82 -31.53
N TRP A 66 5.59 11.84 -30.67
CA TRP A 66 4.41 12.07 -29.85
C TRP A 66 3.23 12.56 -30.71
N LYS A 67 2.60 11.63 -31.43
CA LYS A 67 1.27 11.82 -32.01
C LYS A 67 0.24 11.22 -31.06
N ALA A 68 0.14 11.80 -29.87
CA ALA A 68 -0.98 11.59 -28.96
C ALA A 68 -2.25 12.28 -29.49
N ASN A 69 -2.68 11.93 -30.72
CA ASN A 69 -4.05 12.13 -31.21
C ASN A 69 -4.34 11.55 -32.62
N LEU A 70 -3.51 10.68 -33.20
CA LEU A 70 -3.90 9.99 -34.44
C LEU A 70 -4.68 8.72 -34.12
N MET A 71 -5.87 8.89 -33.56
CA MET A 71 -6.89 7.84 -33.56
C MET A 71 -7.27 7.58 -35.04
N CYS A 72 -6.75 6.48 -35.59
CA CYS A 72 -7.20 5.85 -36.84
C CYS A 72 -6.98 6.63 -38.15
N GLY A 73 -5.80 7.21 -38.39
CA GLY A 73 -5.55 8.04 -39.59
C GLY A 73 -4.29 7.70 -40.38
N ASN A 74 -4.40 6.78 -41.36
CA ASN A 74 -3.69 6.85 -42.67
C ASN A 74 -4.18 5.79 -43.69
N PHE A 75 -5.44 5.33 -43.62
CA PHE A 75 -5.93 4.29 -44.54
C PHE A 75 -6.26 4.87 -45.92
N ASP A 76 -5.75 4.24 -46.98
CA ASP A 76 -6.07 4.62 -48.36
C ASP A 76 -7.25 3.75 -48.88
N ILE A 77 -8.40 4.41 -49.07
CA ILE A 77 -9.61 3.80 -49.62
C ILE A 77 -9.36 3.24 -51.03
N LYS A 78 -8.48 3.85 -51.83
CA LYS A 78 -8.13 3.37 -53.18
C LYS A 78 -7.36 2.06 -53.10
N THR A 79 -6.41 1.94 -52.17
CA THR A 79 -5.63 0.73 -51.96
C THR A 79 -6.48 -0.41 -51.38
N THR A 80 -7.36 -0.10 -50.43
CA THR A 80 -8.29 -1.07 -49.82
C THR A 80 -9.28 -1.62 -50.87
N VAL A 81 -9.90 -0.74 -51.67
CA VAL A 81 -10.82 -1.15 -52.75
C VAL A 81 -10.07 -1.92 -53.85
N LYS A 82 -8.85 -1.49 -54.23
CA LYS A 82 -8.04 -2.20 -55.23
C LYS A 82 -7.67 -3.62 -54.77
N ASN A 83 -7.31 -3.82 -53.52
CA ASN A 83 -6.93 -5.13 -53.00
C ASN A 83 -8.13 -6.07 -52.81
N GLN A 84 -9.29 -5.55 -52.40
CA GLN A 84 -10.52 -6.36 -52.34
C GLN A 84 -11.02 -6.75 -53.73
N LEU A 85 -10.90 -5.85 -54.70
CA LEU A 85 -11.19 -6.19 -56.10
C LEU A 85 -10.16 -7.19 -56.66
N ASN A 86 -8.88 -7.13 -56.28
CA ASN A 86 -7.86 -8.10 -56.67
C ASN A 86 -8.07 -9.50 -56.04
N GLY A 87 -8.51 -9.60 -54.79
CA GLY A 87 -8.89 -10.88 -54.16
C GLY A 87 -10.12 -11.52 -54.82
N ILE A 88 -11.03 -10.70 -55.34
CA ILE A 88 -12.14 -11.11 -56.20
C ILE A 88 -11.65 -11.48 -57.62
N THR A 89 -10.50 -10.94 -58.06
CA THR A 89 -9.94 -11.17 -59.41
C THR A 89 -9.39 -12.59 -59.59
N ASP A 90 -9.00 -13.29 -58.51
CA ASP A 90 -8.61 -14.71 -58.63
C ASP A 90 -9.82 -15.63 -58.86
N GLY A 91 -11.00 -15.28 -58.32
CA GLY A 91 -12.28 -15.87 -58.75
C GLY A 91 -12.72 -15.42 -60.16
N PHE A 92 -12.27 -14.24 -60.60
CA PHE A 92 -12.52 -13.71 -61.95
C PHE A 92 -11.67 -14.40 -63.03
N LYS A 93 -10.43 -14.79 -62.72
CA LYS A 93 -9.55 -15.56 -63.61
C LYS A 93 -10.05 -16.99 -63.81
N ASP A 94 -10.69 -17.58 -62.79
CA ASP A 94 -11.30 -18.91 -62.88
C ASP A 94 -12.62 -18.89 -63.70
N LEU A 95 -13.34 -17.76 -63.68
CA LEU A 95 -14.56 -17.54 -64.48
C LEU A 95 -14.26 -17.10 -65.94
N MET A 96 -13.11 -16.47 -66.19
CA MET A 96 -12.67 -15.96 -67.51
C MET A 96 -11.92 -16.99 -68.38
N GLY A 97 -11.88 -18.27 -67.98
CA GLY A 97 -11.30 -19.34 -68.80
C GLY A 97 -12.12 -19.75 -70.03
N ASN A 98 -13.40 -19.35 -70.13
CA ASN A 98 -14.32 -19.84 -71.17
C ASN A 98 -15.06 -18.77 -71.98
N ILE A 99 -14.65 -17.50 -71.94
CA ILE A 99 -15.32 -16.43 -72.73
C ILE A 99 -14.27 -15.50 -73.35
N ILE A 100 -13.54 -16.01 -74.36
CA ILE A 100 -12.77 -15.19 -75.29
C ILE A 100 -13.19 -15.58 -76.71
N GLN A 101 -14.30 -15.01 -77.17
CA GLN A 101 -14.59 -14.71 -78.58
C GLN A 101 -15.97 -14.05 -78.67
N SER A 102 -16.04 -12.73 -78.42
CA SER A 102 -17.07 -11.88 -79.04
C SER A 102 -16.80 -10.40 -78.83
N ALA A 103 -16.75 -9.71 -79.96
CA ALA A 103 -17.14 -8.31 -80.17
C ALA A 103 -16.17 -7.18 -79.76
N THR A 104 -15.29 -6.88 -80.71
CA THR A 104 -14.75 -5.55 -81.04
C THR A 104 -15.89 -4.59 -81.43
N GLY A 105 -15.97 -3.38 -80.85
CA GLY A 105 -16.73 -2.26 -81.47
C GLY A 105 -17.45 -1.24 -80.56
N ALA A 106 -16.76 -0.13 -80.29
CA ALA A 106 -17.25 1.26 -80.24
C ALA A 106 -18.15 1.81 -79.10
N VAL A 107 -17.77 3.05 -78.75
CA VAL A 107 -18.50 4.21 -78.20
C VAL A 107 -18.48 4.46 -76.69
N ALA A 108 -17.83 5.59 -76.37
CA ALA A 108 -17.71 6.25 -75.09
C ALA A 108 -19.05 6.81 -74.58
N SER A 109 -19.38 6.52 -73.31
CA SER A 109 -20.20 7.32 -72.35
C SER A 109 -21.09 6.51 -71.38
N MET A 110 -20.91 5.19 -71.22
CA MET A 110 -21.66 4.45 -70.19
C MET A 110 -20.81 3.40 -69.47
N PRO A 111 -20.19 3.72 -68.32
CA PRO A 111 -19.47 2.72 -67.53
C PRO A 111 -20.37 1.79 -66.70
N ALA A 112 -21.54 2.25 -66.23
CA ALA A 112 -22.43 1.44 -65.39
C ALA A 112 -23.45 0.61 -66.21
N MET A 113 -24.13 1.26 -67.17
CA MET A 113 -25.28 0.66 -67.86
C MET A 113 -24.90 -0.37 -68.94
N ILE A 114 -23.70 -0.29 -69.52
CA ILE A 114 -23.21 -1.26 -70.52
C ILE A 114 -22.70 -2.54 -69.85
N ILE A 115 -22.03 -2.45 -68.70
CA ILE A 115 -21.56 -3.64 -67.97
C ILE A 115 -22.77 -4.47 -67.49
N GLN A 116 -23.85 -3.82 -67.07
CA GLN A 116 -25.08 -4.50 -66.63
C GLN A 116 -25.77 -5.28 -67.76
N ARG A 117 -25.60 -4.87 -69.03
CA ARG A 117 -26.15 -5.57 -70.22
C ARG A 117 -25.18 -6.58 -70.85
N ALA A 118 -23.88 -6.31 -70.83
CA ALA A 118 -22.87 -7.17 -71.45
C ALA A 118 -22.44 -8.33 -70.54
N ASN A 119 -22.40 -8.11 -69.22
CA ASN A 119 -22.16 -9.14 -68.23
C ASN A 119 -22.79 -8.72 -66.89
N PRO A 120 -24.08 -9.03 -66.65
CA PRO A 120 -24.77 -8.65 -65.43
C PRO A 120 -24.08 -9.17 -64.16
N GLN A 121 -23.36 -10.28 -64.22
CA GLN A 121 -22.55 -10.79 -63.10
C GLN A 121 -21.34 -9.90 -62.79
N LEU A 122 -20.66 -9.35 -63.80
CA LEU A 122 -19.55 -8.41 -63.60
C LEU A 122 -20.05 -7.06 -63.05
N TYR A 123 -21.21 -6.59 -63.49
CA TYR A 123 -21.81 -5.38 -62.92
C TYR A 123 -22.18 -5.57 -61.45
N ASP A 124 -22.85 -6.68 -61.12
CA ASP A 124 -23.17 -7.04 -59.74
C ASP A 124 -21.91 -7.19 -58.89
N LEU A 125 -20.85 -7.81 -59.43
CA LEU A 125 -19.55 -7.95 -58.77
C LEU A 125 -18.83 -6.63 -58.53
N LEU A 126 -18.84 -5.70 -59.49
CA LEU A 126 -18.21 -4.37 -59.33
C LEU A 126 -19.03 -3.48 -58.39
N THR A 127 -20.37 -3.56 -58.46
CA THR A 127 -21.26 -2.73 -57.63
C THR A 127 -21.31 -3.25 -56.20
N ASN A 128 -21.43 -4.57 -56.00
CA ASN A 128 -21.38 -5.21 -54.69
C ASN A 128 -19.96 -5.28 -54.13
N GLY A 129 -18.91 -5.43 -54.97
CA GLY A 129 -17.52 -5.46 -54.53
C GLY A 129 -16.98 -4.11 -54.08
N VAL A 130 -17.37 -3.01 -54.76
CA VAL A 130 -17.06 -1.64 -54.29
C VAL A 130 -17.90 -1.30 -53.05
N LEU A 131 -19.14 -1.77 -52.96
CA LEU A 131 -19.97 -1.63 -51.77
C LEU A 131 -19.38 -2.40 -50.58
N GLN A 132 -18.96 -3.65 -50.79
CA GLN A 132 -18.29 -4.48 -49.79
C GLN A 132 -16.96 -3.86 -49.37
N GLY A 133 -16.14 -3.36 -50.29
CA GLY A 133 -14.90 -2.65 -49.95
C GLY A 133 -15.13 -1.37 -49.13
N ARG A 134 -16.24 -0.66 -49.37
CA ARG A 134 -16.65 0.50 -48.54
C ARG A 134 -17.18 0.06 -47.17
N LEU A 135 -17.96 -1.02 -47.09
CA LEU A 135 -18.46 -1.58 -45.84
C LEU A 135 -17.32 -2.16 -44.99
N ASP A 136 -16.35 -2.84 -45.60
CA ASP A 136 -15.17 -3.39 -44.96
C ASP A 136 -14.23 -2.27 -44.46
N PHE A 137 -14.04 -1.22 -45.26
CA PHE A 137 -13.29 -0.02 -44.85
C PHE A 137 -13.98 0.70 -43.69
N ALA A 138 -15.31 0.88 -43.76
CA ALA A 138 -16.11 1.45 -42.68
C ALA A 138 -16.03 0.56 -41.42
N ALA A 139 -16.15 -0.77 -41.56
CA ALA A 139 -16.04 -1.72 -40.46
C ALA A 139 -14.63 -1.74 -39.85
N ALA A 140 -13.57 -1.55 -40.64
CA ALA A 140 -12.20 -1.43 -40.15
C ALA A 140 -11.98 -0.12 -39.39
N LYS A 141 -12.45 1.01 -39.92
CA LYS A 141 -12.42 2.31 -39.24
C LYS A 141 -13.24 2.28 -37.94
N THR A 142 -14.47 1.79 -38.01
CA THR A 142 -15.33 1.59 -36.84
C THR A 142 -14.72 0.59 -35.88
N SER A 143 -13.98 -0.42 -36.31
CA SER A 143 -13.29 -1.32 -35.38
C SER A 143 -12.14 -0.64 -34.63
N CYS A 144 -11.42 0.29 -35.26
CA CYS A 144 -10.40 1.09 -34.60
C CYS A 144 -11.02 2.09 -33.60
N GLU A 145 -12.10 2.76 -33.99
CA GLU A 145 -12.90 3.65 -33.11
C GLU A 145 -13.59 2.87 -31.99
N ALA A 146 -14.13 1.68 -32.28
CA ALA A 146 -14.76 0.81 -31.30
C ALA A 146 -13.74 0.15 -30.38
N LEU A 147 -12.51 -0.11 -30.81
CA LEU A 147 -11.44 -0.60 -29.93
C LEU A 147 -11.04 0.49 -28.93
N ALA A 148 -10.93 1.74 -29.39
CA ALA A 148 -10.70 2.90 -28.53
C ALA A 148 -11.86 3.14 -27.56
N ASN A 149 -13.11 3.05 -28.03
CA ASN A 149 -14.30 3.28 -27.20
C ASN A 149 -14.63 2.09 -26.26
N LYS A 150 -14.43 0.85 -26.70
CA LYS A 150 -14.68 -0.36 -25.88
C LYS A 150 -13.61 -0.62 -24.83
N ALA A 151 -12.43 0.01 -24.92
CA ALA A 151 -11.41 -0.09 -23.88
C ALA A 151 -11.91 0.41 -22.51
N ALA A 152 -12.89 1.32 -22.50
CA ALA A 152 -13.49 1.87 -21.28
C ALA A 152 -14.55 0.95 -20.62
N ASP A 153 -15.22 0.07 -21.38
CA ASP A 153 -16.43 -0.65 -20.93
C ASP A 153 -16.15 -2.08 -20.40
N TYR A 154 -14.96 -2.65 -20.60
CA TYR A 154 -14.67 -4.03 -20.19
C TYR A 154 -14.04 -4.14 -18.79
N MET A 155 -14.72 -4.85 -17.89
CA MET A 155 -14.18 -5.25 -16.57
C MET A 155 -13.28 -6.50 -16.68
N ALA A 156 -12.10 -6.40 -16.05
CA ALA A 156 -11.07 -7.42 -15.77
C ALA A 156 -10.43 -8.16 -16.98
N ASP A 157 -9.10 -8.13 -17.03
CA ASP A 157 -8.16 -8.76 -17.99
C ASP A 157 -8.20 -8.34 -19.47
N ALA A 158 -9.38 -8.04 -20.04
CA ALA A 158 -9.46 -7.68 -21.46
C ALA A 158 -8.83 -6.31 -21.80
N GLY A 159 -8.81 -5.36 -20.86
CA GLY A 159 -8.36 -3.98 -21.10
C GLY A 159 -6.89 -3.86 -21.53
N TRP A 160 -5.98 -4.61 -20.89
CA TRP A 160 -4.55 -4.59 -21.23
C TRP A 160 -4.26 -5.24 -22.58
N GLY A 161 -4.99 -6.30 -22.93
CA GLY A 161 -4.92 -6.89 -24.25
C GLY A 161 -5.50 -5.98 -25.35
N VAL A 162 -6.59 -5.26 -25.05
CA VAL A 162 -7.16 -4.26 -25.96
C VAL A 162 -6.18 -3.12 -26.21
N MET A 163 -5.48 -2.63 -25.17
CA MET A 163 -4.43 -1.61 -25.33
C MET A 163 -3.25 -2.10 -26.17
N ALA A 164 -2.76 -3.33 -25.94
CA ALA A 164 -1.71 -3.91 -26.77
C ALA A 164 -2.13 -4.05 -28.23
N LYS A 165 -3.37 -4.48 -28.48
CA LYS A 165 -3.95 -4.53 -29.82
C LYS A 165 -4.03 -3.14 -30.46
N GLN A 166 -4.40 -2.11 -29.70
CA GLN A 166 -4.50 -0.73 -30.20
C GLN A 166 -3.12 -0.16 -30.59
N GLN A 167 -2.11 -0.28 -29.72
CA GLN A 167 -0.76 0.17 -30.03
C GLN A 167 -0.17 -0.56 -31.24
N ASN A 168 -0.40 -1.88 -31.33
CA ASN A 168 0.02 -2.65 -32.47
C ASN A 168 -0.74 -2.29 -33.75
N TYR A 169 -2.05 -2.03 -33.66
CA TYR A 169 -2.87 -1.61 -34.81
C TYR A 169 -2.35 -0.29 -35.38
N GLN A 170 -1.90 0.65 -34.55
CA GLN A 170 -1.26 1.89 -35.01
C GLN A 170 0.04 1.62 -35.77
N GLU A 171 0.89 0.72 -35.27
CA GLU A 171 2.12 0.32 -35.96
C GLU A 171 1.82 -0.35 -37.30
N ILE A 172 0.88 -1.30 -37.33
CA ILE A 172 0.45 -2.00 -38.55
C ILE A 172 -0.15 -1.01 -39.55
N ALA A 173 -1.04 -0.12 -39.12
CA ALA A 173 -1.67 0.88 -39.99
C ALA A 173 -0.69 1.90 -40.58
N SER A 174 0.50 2.07 -39.98
CA SER A 174 1.56 2.91 -40.54
C SER A 174 2.30 2.25 -41.72
N GLN A 175 2.26 0.91 -41.80
CA GLN A 175 2.97 0.10 -42.80
C GLN A 175 2.01 -0.54 -43.83
N GLU A 176 0.78 -0.82 -43.43
CA GLU A 176 -0.26 -1.46 -44.22
C GLU A 176 -1.39 -0.47 -44.52
N GLN A 177 -1.46 0.01 -45.77
CA GLN A 177 -2.46 0.98 -46.22
C GLN A 177 -3.85 0.37 -46.44
N ASP A 178 -3.93 -0.96 -46.53
CA ASP A 178 -5.18 -1.72 -46.65
C ASP A 178 -5.80 -1.95 -45.27
N ALA A 179 -6.95 -1.34 -45.04
CA ALA A 179 -7.62 -1.38 -43.75
C ALA A 179 -8.07 -2.80 -43.34
N VAL A 180 -8.40 -3.67 -44.31
CA VAL A 180 -8.87 -5.04 -44.05
C VAL A 180 -7.69 -5.95 -43.70
N LYS A 181 -6.58 -5.83 -44.45
CA LYS A 181 -5.36 -6.57 -44.14
C LYS A 181 -4.74 -6.10 -42.82
N ALA A 182 -4.75 -4.80 -42.54
CA ALA A 182 -4.29 -4.25 -41.27
C ALA A 182 -5.10 -4.79 -40.09
N LYS A 183 -6.42 -4.85 -40.24
CA LYS A 183 -7.32 -5.46 -39.24
C LYS A 183 -7.03 -6.94 -39.04
N LYS A 184 -6.93 -7.73 -40.12
CA LYS A 184 -6.62 -9.16 -40.02
C LYS A 184 -5.28 -9.42 -39.32
N LYS A 185 -4.23 -8.68 -39.67
CA LYS A 185 -2.91 -8.75 -39.01
C LYS A 185 -3.00 -8.41 -37.52
N SER A 186 -3.79 -7.39 -37.15
CA SER A 186 -3.98 -7.02 -35.74
C SER A 186 -4.75 -8.06 -34.94
N GLU A 187 -5.76 -8.69 -35.56
CA GLU A 187 -6.53 -9.79 -34.97
C GLU A 187 -5.66 -11.04 -34.77
N GLU A 188 -4.82 -11.38 -35.75
CA GLU A 188 -3.85 -12.49 -35.69
C GLU A 188 -2.78 -12.29 -34.61
N ASP A 189 -2.26 -11.07 -34.47
CA ASP A 189 -1.29 -10.74 -33.43
C ASP A 189 -1.90 -10.83 -32.03
N GLY A 190 -3.20 -10.56 -31.86
CA GLY A 190 -3.93 -10.89 -30.63
C GLY A 190 -3.42 -10.23 -29.33
N GLY A 191 -2.55 -9.21 -29.42
CA GLY A 191 -1.88 -8.59 -28.27
C GLY A 191 -0.50 -9.15 -27.93
N LYS A 192 0.04 -10.08 -28.74
CA LYS A 192 1.35 -10.74 -28.54
C LYS A 192 2.54 -9.79 -28.52
N LYS A 193 2.44 -8.61 -29.14
CA LYS A 193 3.53 -7.62 -29.11
C LYS A 193 3.64 -6.84 -27.78
N GLY A 194 2.68 -6.97 -26.87
CA GLY A 194 2.66 -6.22 -25.63
C GLY A 194 2.41 -4.72 -25.82
N ILE A 195 2.61 -3.96 -24.74
CA ILE A 195 2.55 -2.49 -24.76
C ILE A 195 3.94 -1.88 -24.57
N ASN A 196 4.11 -0.64 -25.03
CA ASN A 196 5.20 0.21 -24.56
C ASN A 196 4.94 0.56 -23.10
N TRP A 197 5.91 0.25 -22.24
CA TRP A 197 5.83 0.47 -20.80
C TRP A 197 6.98 1.39 -20.35
N ILE A 198 7.38 1.31 -19.07
CA ILE A 198 8.44 2.16 -18.49
C ILE A 198 9.65 2.26 -19.41
N GLY A 199 10.08 3.50 -19.70
CA GLY A 199 11.26 3.75 -20.54
C GLY A 199 11.12 3.29 -22.00
N GLY A 200 9.91 2.97 -22.44
CA GLY A 200 9.61 2.46 -23.78
C GLY A 200 9.84 0.96 -23.99
N GLU A 201 10.20 0.21 -22.94
CA GLU A 201 10.37 -1.25 -23.07
C GLU A 201 9.04 -1.95 -23.33
N LYS A 202 9.05 -2.97 -24.21
CA LYS A 202 7.88 -3.82 -24.44
C LYS A 202 7.62 -4.75 -23.25
N ARG A 203 6.37 -4.80 -22.78
CA ARG A 203 5.92 -5.64 -21.66
C ARG A 203 4.55 -6.29 -21.93
N GLY A 204 4.34 -7.44 -21.29
CA GLY A 204 3.08 -8.20 -21.28
C GLY A 204 2.83 -9.08 -22.51
N GLY A 205 3.63 -8.92 -23.58
CA GLY A 205 3.57 -9.73 -24.80
C GLY A 205 4.25 -11.10 -24.70
N GLU A 206 4.27 -11.83 -25.81
CA GLU A 206 4.88 -13.15 -25.92
C GLU A 206 6.40 -13.05 -25.79
N GLY A 207 6.99 -13.84 -24.89
CA GLY A 207 8.42 -13.79 -24.56
C GLY A 207 8.86 -12.51 -23.82
N GLN A 208 7.91 -11.67 -23.39
CA GLN A 208 8.18 -10.44 -22.64
C GLN A 208 7.91 -10.65 -21.15
N LYS A 209 8.51 -9.80 -20.31
CA LYS A 209 8.15 -9.76 -18.88
C LYS A 209 6.72 -9.27 -18.72
N LEU A 210 6.04 -9.76 -17.69
CA LEU A 210 4.74 -9.24 -17.26
C LEU A 210 4.83 -7.75 -16.93
N ILE A 211 3.69 -7.07 -17.03
CA ILE A 211 3.53 -5.68 -16.59
C ILE A 211 3.24 -5.72 -15.10
N ASP A 212 4.24 -5.43 -14.27
CA ASP A 212 4.09 -5.33 -12.82
C ASP A 212 3.70 -3.88 -12.50
N VAL A 213 2.39 -3.60 -12.45
CA VAL A 213 1.89 -2.20 -12.48
C VAL A 213 2.44 -1.39 -11.32
N ILE A 214 2.45 -1.92 -10.10
CA ILE A 214 2.93 -1.18 -8.93
C ILE A 214 4.46 -1.22 -8.90
N GLY A 215 5.06 -2.40 -9.05
CA GLY A 215 6.51 -2.60 -8.95
C GLY A 215 7.29 -1.78 -9.96
N ASP A 216 6.95 -1.87 -11.26
CA ASP A 216 7.66 -1.15 -12.32
C ASP A 216 7.55 0.37 -12.15
N VAL A 217 6.38 0.86 -11.72
CA VAL A 217 6.12 2.31 -11.54
C VAL A 217 6.87 2.86 -10.32
N VAL A 218 6.94 2.10 -9.24
CA VAL A 218 7.68 2.49 -8.03
C VAL A 218 9.17 2.57 -8.31
N GLU A 219 9.75 1.62 -9.05
CA GLU A 219 11.16 1.67 -9.47
C GLU A 219 11.44 2.89 -10.35
N ALA A 220 10.59 3.15 -11.34
CA ALA A 220 10.69 4.32 -12.19
C ALA A 220 10.62 5.61 -11.35
N GLY A 221 9.68 5.69 -10.41
CA GLY A 221 9.52 6.81 -9.50
C GLY A 221 10.73 7.07 -8.61
N HIS A 222 11.33 6.01 -8.05
CA HIS A 222 12.57 6.11 -7.28
C HIS A 222 13.71 6.68 -8.12
N ASN A 223 13.85 6.17 -9.35
CA ASN A 223 14.86 6.67 -10.28
C ASN A 223 14.62 8.14 -10.65
N ILE A 224 13.38 8.53 -10.95
CA ILE A 224 12.99 9.91 -11.26
C ILE A 224 13.35 10.85 -10.10
N LEU A 225 12.99 10.46 -8.87
CA LEU A 225 13.26 11.26 -7.68
C LEU A 225 14.77 11.39 -7.42
N ASN A 226 15.55 10.32 -7.64
CA ASN A 226 17.01 10.34 -7.49
C ASN A 226 17.76 10.89 -8.71
N ASN A 227 17.04 11.41 -9.70
CA ASN A 227 17.61 11.92 -10.94
C ASN A 227 18.46 10.90 -11.70
N LYS A 228 17.96 9.67 -11.79
CA LYS A 228 18.54 8.53 -12.51
C LYS A 228 17.66 8.17 -13.71
N PRO A 229 18.22 7.49 -14.74
CA PRO A 229 17.43 6.93 -15.83
C PRO A 229 16.33 6.01 -15.28
N VAL A 230 15.13 6.06 -15.87
CA VAL A 230 13.95 5.34 -15.35
C VAL A 230 14.13 3.82 -15.26
N LEU A 231 15.01 3.25 -16.09
CA LEU A 231 15.34 1.81 -16.12
C LEU A 231 16.62 1.45 -15.33
N ASN A 232 17.17 2.38 -14.54
CA ASN A 232 18.34 2.09 -13.73
C ASN A 232 18.01 1.01 -12.67
N LYS A 233 18.93 0.06 -12.47
CA LYS A 233 18.82 -1.04 -11.49
C LYS A 233 19.91 -1.00 -10.41
N ASN A 234 20.87 -0.10 -10.55
CA ASN A 234 22.03 0.02 -9.68
C ASN A 234 21.67 0.87 -8.46
N ALA A 235 22.41 0.65 -7.37
CA ALA A 235 22.29 1.49 -6.18
C ALA A 235 22.70 2.94 -6.49
N VAL A 236 22.00 3.90 -5.87
CA VAL A 236 22.45 5.29 -5.84
C VAL A 236 23.66 5.37 -4.91
N THR A 237 24.80 5.81 -5.42
CA THR A 237 26.03 5.88 -4.62
C THR A 237 25.93 7.01 -3.58
N ASN A 238 26.67 6.89 -2.47
CA ASN A 238 26.64 7.88 -1.38
C ASN A 238 26.92 9.31 -1.86
N ASN A 239 27.87 9.49 -2.79
CA ASN A 239 28.23 10.80 -3.35
C ASN A 239 27.13 11.42 -4.22
N GLU A 240 26.23 10.60 -4.76
CA GLU A 240 25.12 11.04 -5.60
C GLU A 240 23.81 11.19 -4.81
N CYS A 241 23.75 10.60 -3.62
CA CYS A 241 22.58 10.53 -2.78
C CYS A 241 22.36 11.85 -2.01
N THR A 242 21.40 12.65 -2.47
CA THR A 242 21.14 14.00 -1.91
C THR A 242 19.87 14.13 -1.09
N GLY A 243 19.11 13.06 -0.89
CA GLY A 243 17.83 13.10 -0.17
C GLY A 243 17.46 11.81 0.52
N GLN A 244 16.31 11.80 1.18
CA GLN A 244 15.89 10.69 2.03
C GLN A 244 15.54 9.42 1.24
N MET A 245 15.20 9.54 -0.05
CA MET A 245 14.85 8.39 -0.90
C MET A 245 16.00 7.40 -1.02
N CYS A 246 17.18 7.84 -1.45
CA CYS A 246 18.36 6.98 -1.63
C CYS A 246 19.00 6.54 -0.31
N ARG A 247 18.82 7.32 0.77
CA ARG A 247 19.28 6.92 2.12
C ARG A 247 18.46 5.76 2.68
N THR A 248 17.16 5.73 2.36
CA THR A 248 16.23 4.70 2.84
C THR A 248 16.19 3.50 1.91
N PHE A 249 16.17 3.75 0.61
CA PHE A 249 16.15 2.74 -0.44
C PHE A 249 17.34 2.97 -1.37
N ALA A 250 18.42 2.24 -1.15
CA ALA A 250 19.64 2.42 -1.94
C ALA A 250 19.40 2.02 -3.41
N LYS A 251 18.64 0.93 -3.65
CA LYS A 251 18.30 0.43 -4.97
C LYS A 251 16.81 0.60 -5.29
N PRO A 252 16.45 0.75 -6.58
CA PRO A 252 15.05 0.70 -7.02
C PRO A 252 14.33 -0.60 -6.63
N GLU A 253 15.02 -1.73 -6.67
CA GLU A 253 14.45 -3.02 -6.27
C GLU A 253 14.06 -3.05 -4.78
N ASP A 254 14.76 -2.33 -3.91
CA ASP A 254 14.47 -2.32 -2.46
C ASP A 254 13.09 -1.68 -2.20
N ILE A 255 12.78 -0.58 -2.89
CA ILE A 255 11.49 0.09 -2.77
C ILE A 255 10.37 -0.68 -3.47
N ARG A 256 10.69 -1.41 -4.55
CA ARG A 256 9.76 -2.34 -5.21
C ARG A 256 9.35 -3.44 -4.25
N GLN A 257 10.32 -4.14 -3.64
CA GLN A 257 10.05 -5.21 -2.69
C GLN A 257 9.27 -4.71 -1.49
N PHE A 258 9.65 -3.57 -0.91
CA PHE A 258 8.90 -2.95 0.17
C PHE A 258 7.44 -2.67 -0.26
N THR A 259 7.22 -2.00 -1.38
CA THR A 259 5.88 -1.59 -1.80
C THR A 259 5.01 -2.80 -2.16
N THR A 260 5.54 -3.74 -2.94
CA THR A 260 4.84 -4.99 -3.28
C THR A 260 4.51 -5.81 -2.02
N ARG A 261 5.39 -5.81 -1.01
CA ARG A 261 5.10 -6.49 0.26
C ARG A 261 3.98 -5.82 1.04
N VAL A 262 3.88 -4.49 1.02
CA VAL A 262 2.82 -3.77 1.75
C VAL A 262 1.46 -3.91 1.05
N ILE A 263 1.36 -3.50 -0.21
CA ILE A 263 0.08 -3.37 -0.92
C ILE A 263 -0.17 -4.43 -2.00
N GLY A 264 0.80 -5.32 -2.25
CA GLY A 264 0.71 -6.33 -3.29
C GLY A 264 1.08 -5.80 -4.67
N ASP A 265 0.94 -6.65 -5.69
CA ASP A 265 1.10 -6.27 -7.09
C ASP A 265 0.37 -7.25 -8.03
N LYS A 266 0.12 -6.81 -9.26
CA LYS A 266 -0.44 -7.64 -10.34
C LYS A 266 0.55 -7.65 -11.51
N GLY A 267 1.02 -8.83 -11.87
CA GLY A 267 1.79 -9.08 -13.07
C GLY A 267 0.87 -9.41 -14.23
N LEU A 268 0.78 -8.51 -15.20
CA LEU A 268 -0.21 -8.57 -16.28
C LEU A 268 0.38 -8.99 -17.63
N ALA A 269 -0.33 -9.90 -18.30
CA ALA A 269 -0.10 -10.26 -19.70
C ALA A 269 -1.15 -9.63 -20.62
N THR A 270 -0.79 -9.39 -21.88
CA THR A 270 -1.65 -8.73 -22.89
C THR A 270 -2.32 -9.71 -23.86
N CYS A 271 -2.00 -11.00 -23.75
CA CYS A 271 -2.65 -12.04 -24.54
C CYS A 271 -2.70 -13.37 -23.78
N ASN A 272 -3.62 -14.25 -24.17
CA ASN A 272 -3.84 -15.53 -23.49
C ASN A 272 -2.64 -16.50 -23.59
N SER A 273 -1.78 -16.33 -24.59
CA SER A 273 -0.55 -17.12 -24.79
C SER A 273 0.71 -16.42 -24.24
N CYS A 274 0.59 -15.19 -23.75
CA CYS A 274 1.72 -14.36 -23.35
C CYS A 274 2.28 -14.68 -21.94
N GLY A 275 1.69 -15.67 -21.26
CA GLY A 275 2.04 -16.05 -19.89
C GLY A 275 0.83 -15.98 -18.95
N GLN A 276 0.95 -16.64 -17.79
CA GLN A 276 -0.08 -16.59 -16.77
C GLN A 276 0.01 -15.29 -15.97
N GLN A 277 -1.15 -14.64 -15.79
CA GLN A 277 -1.30 -13.51 -14.89
C GLN A 277 -0.84 -13.90 -13.49
N LYS A 278 -0.12 -13.00 -12.81
CA LYS A 278 0.34 -13.22 -11.44
C LYS A 278 -0.32 -12.19 -10.54
N ALA A 279 -0.82 -12.63 -9.38
CA ALA A 279 -1.26 -11.73 -8.32
C ALA A 279 -0.45 -12.00 -7.06
N THR A 280 0.16 -10.95 -6.52
CA THR A 280 0.89 -10.98 -5.25
C THR A 280 0.07 -10.20 -4.23
N ALA A 281 -0.33 -10.85 -3.13
CA ALA A 281 -1.07 -10.19 -2.07
C ALA A 281 -0.14 -9.34 -1.19
N GLY A 282 -0.62 -8.17 -0.76
CA GLY A 282 0.04 -7.35 0.24
C GLY A 282 -0.17 -7.89 1.65
N ALA A 283 0.85 -7.75 2.50
CA ALA A 283 0.86 -8.16 3.90
C ALA A 283 0.57 -6.99 4.87
N GLY A 284 0.51 -5.75 4.37
CA GLY A 284 0.35 -4.54 5.17
C GLY A 284 1.66 -4.07 5.84
N LEU A 285 1.58 -3.00 6.63
CA LEU A 285 2.75 -2.43 7.32
C LEU A 285 3.11 -3.16 8.62
N SER A 286 2.15 -3.81 9.30
CA SER A 286 2.37 -4.42 10.62
C SER A 286 3.50 -5.47 10.65
N PRO A 287 3.60 -6.42 9.68
CA PRO A 287 4.71 -7.39 9.69
C PRO A 287 6.08 -6.73 9.48
N ILE A 288 6.11 -5.61 8.75
CA ILE A 288 7.35 -4.85 8.52
C ILE A 288 7.74 -4.08 9.78
N ILE A 289 6.75 -3.55 10.52
CA ILE A 289 6.98 -2.89 11.82
C ILE A 289 7.57 -3.88 12.83
N GLU A 290 7.06 -5.11 12.89
CA GLU A 290 7.59 -6.14 13.78
C GLU A 290 9.05 -6.47 13.46
N GLU A 291 9.38 -6.64 12.17
CA GLU A 291 10.76 -6.90 11.74
C GLU A 291 11.70 -5.73 12.04
N GLU A 292 11.25 -4.50 11.77
CA GLU A 292 12.00 -3.29 12.13
C GLU A 292 12.19 -3.17 13.63
N HIS A 293 11.18 -3.50 14.43
CA HIS A 293 11.26 -3.47 15.89
C HIS A 293 12.31 -4.46 16.40
N ILE A 294 12.30 -5.71 15.92
CA ILE A 294 13.30 -6.72 16.26
C ILE A 294 14.71 -6.24 15.86
N GLN A 295 14.86 -5.63 14.68
CA GLN A 295 16.15 -5.12 14.24
C GLN A 295 16.64 -3.95 15.11
N VAL A 296 15.76 -2.99 15.43
CA VAL A 296 16.09 -1.86 16.31
C VAL A 296 16.45 -2.35 17.71
N LEU A 297 15.79 -3.39 18.23
CA LEU A 297 16.15 -3.99 19.52
C LEU A 297 17.56 -4.57 19.51
N LYS A 298 17.96 -5.30 18.46
CA LYS A 298 19.33 -5.83 18.31
C LYS A 298 20.36 -4.71 18.30
N ASP A 299 20.10 -3.69 17.50
CA ASP A 299 21.00 -2.55 17.36
C ASP A 299 21.08 -1.75 18.68
N LEU A 300 19.96 -1.59 19.38
CA LEU A 300 19.87 -0.89 20.67
C LEU A 300 20.57 -1.65 21.79
N GLU A 301 20.40 -2.96 21.87
CA GLU A 301 21.14 -3.82 22.80
C GLU A 301 22.66 -3.70 22.58
N SER A 302 23.10 -3.73 21.31
CA SER A 302 24.51 -3.52 20.97
C SER A 302 25.01 -2.14 21.40
N VAL A 303 24.20 -1.09 21.24
CA VAL A 303 24.56 0.29 21.62
C VAL A 303 24.59 0.46 23.15
N LEU A 304 23.63 -0.11 23.87
CA LEU A 304 23.57 -0.07 25.33
C LEU A 304 24.77 -0.77 25.98
N ASN A 305 25.26 -1.84 25.38
CA ASN A 305 26.42 -2.57 25.86
C ASN A 305 27.77 -2.04 25.33
N THR A 306 27.76 -1.03 24.45
CA THR A 306 28.97 -0.35 23.97
C THR A 306 29.32 0.81 24.89
N GLN A 307 30.54 0.84 25.44
CA GLN A 307 30.96 1.87 26.41
C GLN A 307 30.85 3.29 25.84
N GLU A 308 31.33 3.51 24.62
CA GLU A 308 31.21 4.79 23.90
C GLU A 308 30.68 4.55 22.48
N PRO A 309 29.35 4.66 22.26
CA PRO A 309 28.76 4.46 20.94
C PRO A 309 29.23 5.51 19.94
N THR A 310 29.59 5.09 18.73
CA THR A 310 29.94 6.02 17.64
C THR A 310 28.69 6.73 17.10
N ALA A 311 28.88 7.82 16.35
CA ALA A 311 27.77 8.53 15.70
C ALA A 311 26.99 7.63 14.73
N GLU A 312 27.67 6.71 14.06
CA GLU A 312 27.06 5.72 13.16
C GLU A 312 26.20 4.71 13.94
N GLN A 313 26.67 4.25 15.10
CA GLN A 313 25.91 3.33 15.96
C GLN A 313 24.66 4.02 16.53
N LEU A 314 24.76 5.28 16.94
CA LEU A 314 23.61 6.08 17.39
C LEU A 314 22.61 6.34 16.25
N GLN A 315 23.11 6.61 15.03
CA GLN A 315 22.26 6.75 13.84
C GLN A 315 21.55 5.44 13.48
N ALA A 316 22.21 4.29 13.68
CA ALA A 316 21.64 2.96 13.43
C ALA A 316 20.48 2.60 14.37
N VAL A 317 20.33 3.28 15.50
CA VAL A 317 19.16 3.18 16.39
C VAL A 317 18.26 4.42 16.34
N SER A 318 18.51 5.37 15.45
CA SER A 318 17.71 6.58 15.30
C SER A 318 16.64 6.46 14.20
N SER A 319 15.56 7.25 14.30
CA SER A 319 14.66 7.50 13.17
C SER A 319 14.68 8.99 12.78
N PRO A 320 14.13 9.37 11.61
CA PRO A 320 13.99 10.78 11.24
C PRO A 320 13.20 11.63 12.26
N MET A 321 12.29 11.01 13.03
CA MET A 321 11.47 11.70 14.04
C MET A 321 11.98 11.50 15.48
N ILE A 322 12.78 10.45 15.71
CA ILE A 322 13.30 10.07 17.03
C ILE A 322 14.81 9.89 16.92
N PRO A 323 15.56 10.99 16.96
CA PRO A 323 17.03 10.93 17.02
C PRO A 323 17.46 10.39 18.39
N VAL A 324 18.33 9.39 18.39
CA VAL A 324 18.89 8.82 19.62
C VAL A 324 20.23 9.49 19.91
N THR A 325 20.30 10.22 21.02
CA THR A 325 21.52 10.90 21.50
C THR A 325 22.34 10.00 22.42
N ARG A 326 23.63 10.32 22.56
CA ARG A 326 24.48 9.68 23.57
C ARG A 326 23.90 9.86 24.99
N GLY A 327 23.41 11.06 25.30
CA GLY A 327 22.81 11.34 26.61
C GLY A 327 21.56 10.53 26.90
N LEU A 328 20.74 10.20 25.88
CA LEU A 328 19.62 9.28 26.01
C LEU A 328 20.09 7.85 26.29
N ILE A 329 21.12 7.38 25.59
CA ILE A 329 21.68 6.04 25.82
C ILE A 329 22.25 5.93 27.24
N GLU A 330 23.02 6.93 27.68
CA GLU A 330 23.56 6.98 29.05
C GLU A 330 22.42 7.02 30.09
N ALA A 331 21.37 7.79 29.84
CA ALA A 331 20.19 7.83 30.70
C ALA A 331 19.49 6.47 30.79
N LEU A 332 19.38 5.74 29.67
CA LEU A 332 18.82 4.39 29.65
C LEU A 332 19.69 3.38 30.39
N LYS A 333 21.03 3.47 30.30
CA LYS A 333 21.95 2.58 31.02
C LYS A 333 21.89 2.74 32.53
N GLU A 334 21.64 3.97 32.99
CA GLU A 334 21.54 4.31 34.41
C GLU A 334 20.16 3.95 35.01
N ASP A 335 19.16 3.63 34.18
CA ASP A 335 17.78 3.40 34.60
C ASP A 335 17.52 1.92 35.00
N LEU A 336 16.88 1.70 36.15
CA LEU A 336 16.45 0.37 36.60
C LEU A 336 15.47 -0.34 35.65
N ASP A 337 14.68 0.43 34.91
CA ASP A 337 13.66 -0.06 33.97
C ASP A 337 14.18 -0.08 32.51
N ALA A 338 15.52 -0.06 32.32
CA ALA A 338 16.20 0.03 31.04
C ALA A 338 15.62 -0.92 29.97
N VAL A 339 15.31 -2.17 30.35
CA VAL A 339 14.75 -3.18 29.44
C VAL A 339 13.39 -2.75 28.89
N VAL A 340 12.45 -2.37 29.77
CA VAL A 340 11.08 -1.98 29.37
C VAL A 340 11.10 -0.69 28.55
N LEU A 341 11.92 0.28 28.97
CA LEU A 341 12.08 1.56 28.28
C LEU A 341 12.73 1.37 26.90
N SER A 342 13.69 0.46 26.79
CA SER A 342 14.35 0.12 25.50
C SER A 342 13.40 -0.56 24.53
N HIS A 343 12.57 -1.51 25.01
CA HIS A 343 11.51 -2.11 24.20
C HIS A 343 10.53 -1.07 23.67
N ARG A 344 10.11 -0.16 24.55
CA ARG A 344 9.17 0.89 24.16
C ARG A 344 9.80 1.87 23.15
N LEU A 345 11.01 2.34 23.41
CA LEU A 345 11.75 3.22 22.51
C LEU A 345 11.97 2.56 21.14
N ALA A 346 12.36 1.28 21.12
CA ALA A 346 12.54 0.51 19.89
C ALA A 346 11.23 0.41 19.07
N SER A 347 10.09 0.26 19.74
CA SER A 347 8.77 0.27 19.07
C SER A 347 8.46 1.63 18.44
N GLU A 348 8.74 2.74 19.15
CA GLU A 348 8.51 4.09 18.63
C GLU A 348 9.41 4.39 17.41
N ILE A 349 10.69 3.99 17.48
CA ILE A 349 11.66 4.14 16.37
C ILE A 349 11.22 3.30 15.16
N ALA A 350 10.81 2.04 15.37
CA ALA A 350 10.37 1.16 14.29
C ALA A 350 9.14 1.70 13.56
N LEU A 351 8.12 2.14 14.30
CA LEU A 351 6.93 2.77 13.74
C LEU A 351 7.30 4.01 12.90
N SER A 352 8.17 4.86 13.44
CA SER A 352 8.65 6.05 12.74
C SER A 352 9.42 5.73 11.45
N ARG A 353 10.31 4.72 11.47
CA ARG A 353 11.07 4.27 10.28
C ARG A 353 10.16 3.70 9.20
N VAL A 354 9.20 2.85 9.58
CA VAL A 354 8.25 2.26 8.61
C VAL A 354 7.33 3.33 8.02
N LEU A 355 6.88 4.30 8.81
CA LEU A 355 6.10 5.42 8.32
C LEU A 355 6.88 6.25 7.29
N ASP A 356 8.17 6.54 7.54
CA ASP A 356 9.03 7.23 6.57
C ASP A 356 9.17 6.44 5.26
N LYS A 357 9.44 5.12 5.36
CA LYS A 357 9.47 4.20 4.20
C LYS A 357 8.16 4.24 3.39
N ALA A 358 7.01 4.20 4.05
CA ALA A 358 5.70 4.23 3.41
C ALA A 358 5.43 5.58 2.71
N LEU A 359 5.79 6.70 3.35
CA LEU A 359 5.66 8.04 2.75
C LEU A 359 6.60 8.23 1.55
N LEU A 360 7.79 7.63 1.56
CA LEU A 360 8.68 7.60 0.39
C LEU A 360 8.11 6.74 -0.74
N ALA A 361 7.62 5.54 -0.45
CA ALA A 361 6.93 4.68 -1.43
C ALA A 361 5.77 5.40 -2.11
N ARG A 362 4.92 6.08 -1.33
CA ARG A 362 3.83 6.92 -1.85
C ARG A 362 4.33 7.98 -2.83
N ARG A 363 5.41 8.68 -2.49
CA ARG A 363 6.01 9.71 -3.36
C ARG A 363 6.63 9.09 -4.62
N ALA A 364 7.23 7.91 -4.52
CA ALA A 364 7.73 7.16 -5.67
C ALA A 364 6.59 6.79 -6.63
N ILE A 365 5.46 6.28 -6.14
CA ILE A 365 4.28 6.00 -6.99
C ILE A 365 3.84 7.28 -7.72
N LEU A 366 3.68 8.40 -7.01
CA LEU A 366 3.28 9.69 -7.60
C LEU A 366 4.29 10.23 -8.63
N ALA A 367 5.58 9.94 -8.45
CA ALA A 367 6.62 10.30 -9.43
C ALA A 367 6.57 9.38 -10.65
N GLY A 368 6.43 8.07 -10.45
CA GLY A 368 6.33 7.07 -11.51
C GLY A 368 5.06 7.21 -12.36
N MET A 369 3.95 7.66 -11.77
CA MET A 369 2.71 8.01 -12.49
C MET A 369 2.93 9.10 -13.56
N ARG A 370 3.99 9.91 -13.42
CA ARG A 370 4.39 10.94 -14.38
C ARG A 370 5.37 10.44 -15.45
N GLU A 371 5.79 9.18 -15.39
CA GLU A 371 6.53 8.57 -16.48
C GLU A 371 5.64 8.58 -17.74
N PRO A 372 6.14 9.01 -18.91
CA PRO A 372 5.27 9.30 -20.04
C PRO A 372 4.42 8.13 -20.57
N ASN A 373 4.91 6.88 -20.49
CA ASN A 373 4.17 5.69 -20.92
C ASN A 373 3.12 5.26 -19.88
N VAL A 374 3.33 5.59 -18.60
CA VAL A 374 2.35 5.38 -17.52
C VAL A 374 1.29 6.48 -17.51
N ALA A 375 1.69 7.73 -17.71
CA ALA A 375 0.84 8.91 -17.67
C ALA A 375 -0.29 8.88 -18.71
N VAL A 376 -0.02 8.33 -19.90
CA VAL A 376 -1.01 8.19 -20.99
C VAL A 376 -1.86 6.92 -20.87
N ASN A 377 -1.59 6.06 -19.89
CA ASN A 377 -2.31 4.82 -19.69
C ASN A 377 -3.34 4.99 -18.56
N GLU A 378 -4.57 5.35 -18.91
CA GLU A 378 -5.67 5.58 -17.96
C GLU A 378 -5.93 4.37 -17.03
N LYS A 379 -5.75 3.16 -17.55
CA LYS A 379 -5.93 1.94 -16.76
C LYS A 379 -4.82 1.77 -15.72
N ALA A 380 -3.58 2.09 -16.08
CA ALA A 380 -2.47 2.14 -15.14
C ALA A 380 -2.74 3.19 -14.05
N GLN A 381 -3.15 4.41 -14.43
CA GLN A 381 -3.48 5.47 -13.48
C GLN A 381 -4.55 5.02 -12.48
N THR A 382 -5.64 4.41 -12.96
CA THR A 382 -6.72 3.91 -12.10
C THR A 382 -6.25 2.83 -11.12
N GLU A 383 -5.41 1.87 -11.55
CA GLU A 383 -4.89 0.85 -10.64
C GLU A 383 -3.87 1.43 -9.64
N LEU A 384 -3.07 2.43 -10.06
CA LEU A 384 -2.12 3.14 -9.19
C LEU A 384 -2.84 4.03 -8.15
N GLU A 385 -3.96 4.65 -8.49
CA GLU A 385 -4.80 5.39 -7.53
C GLU A 385 -5.40 4.48 -6.46
N LYS A 386 -5.84 3.26 -6.85
CA LYS A 386 -6.26 2.24 -5.89
C LYS A 386 -5.08 1.81 -4.99
N ALA A 387 -3.91 1.62 -5.57
CA ALA A 387 -2.69 1.28 -4.84
C ALA A 387 -2.32 2.37 -3.81
N LEU A 388 -2.37 3.65 -4.20
CA LEU A 388 -2.19 4.79 -3.31
C LEU A 388 -3.23 4.82 -2.19
N THR A 389 -4.50 4.55 -2.51
CA THR A 389 -5.57 4.50 -1.50
C THR A 389 -5.34 3.39 -0.48
N MET A 390 -4.89 2.21 -0.92
CA MET A 390 -4.54 1.11 -0.02
C MET A 390 -3.34 1.47 0.86
N LEU A 391 -2.29 2.07 0.29
CA LEU A 391 -1.12 2.52 1.04
C LEU A 391 -1.48 3.62 2.05
N ASP A 392 -2.33 4.57 1.69
CA ASP A 392 -2.78 5.65 2.57
C ASP A 392 -3.62 5.10 3.73
N ARG A 393 -4.40 4.03 3.53
CA ARG A 393 -5.11 3.35 4.63
C ARG A 393 -4.14 2.71 5.62
N GLU A 394 -3.14 1.99 5.14
CA GLU A 394 -2.09 1.39 5.98
C GLU A 394 -1.32 2.48 6.76
N ILE A 395 -0.93 3.57 6.09
CA ILE A 395 -0.26 4.72 6.71
C ILE A 395 -1.13 5.32 7.82
N ASN A 396 -2.42 5.53 7.57
CA ASN A 396 -3.34 6.10 8.55
C ASN A 396 -3.54 5.16 9.74
N GLN A 397 -3.59 3.85 9.53
CA GLN A 397 -3.66 2.87 10.61
C GLN A 397 -2.44 2.96 11.52
N VAL A 398 -1.23 2.97 10.96
CA VAL A 398 0.01 3.12 11.73
C VAL A 398 0.06 4.46 12.45
N ARG A 399 -0.37 5.55 11.80
CA ARG A 399 -0.45 6.88 12.42
C ARG A 399 -1.39 6.90 13.62
N MET A 400 -2.60 6.32 13.49
CA MET A 400 -3.57 6.23 14.59
C MET A 400 -3.04 5.40 15.75
N GLU A 401 -2.32 4.31 15.46
CA GLU A 401 -1.66 3.50 16.48
C GLU A 401 -0.60 4.31 17.25
N MET A 402 0.24 5.08 16.53
CA MET A 402 1.20 5.99 17.15
C MET A 402 0.52 7.08 17.99
N GLU A 403 -0.53 7.72 17.48
CA GLU A 403 -1.29 8.77 18.19
C GLU A 403 -1.94 8.21 19.47
N LEU A 404 -2.52 7.01 19.40
CA LEU A 404 -3.09 6.33 20.56
C LEU A 404 -2.02 6.02 21.60
N GLN A 405 -0.87 5.50 21.15
CA GLN A 405 0.28 5.23 22.00
C GLN A 405 0.78 6.50 22.71
N HIS A 406 0.92 7.62 22.01
CA HIS A 406 1.34 8.90 22.61
C HIS A 406 0.29 9.53 23.52
N SER A 407 -1.01 9.31 23.24
CA SER A 407 -2.10 9.83 24.09
C SER A 407 -2.24 9.04 25.40
N LEU A 408 -2.01 7.72 25.35
CA LEU A 408 -2.10 6.84 26.51
C LEU A 408 -0.81 6.82 27.35
N THR A 409 0.34 7.09 26.74
CA THR A 409 1.65 7.05 27.40
C THR A 409 2.48 8.28 27.03
N ASN A 410 3.08 8.94 28.03
CA ASN A 410 4.06 10.01 27.78
C ASN A 410 5.20 9.47 26.91
N ASN A 411 5.76 10.30 26.03
CA ASN A 411 6.91 9.96 25.19
C ASN A 411 8.03 9.32 26.03
N THR A 412 8.44 8.10 25.67
CA THR A 412 9.40 7.30 26.44
C THR A 412 10.70 8.06 26.70
N THR A 413 11.16 8.80 25.69
CA THR A 413 12.36 9.62 25.79
C THR A 413 12.21 10.71 26.86
N LEU A 414 11.04 11.34 26.95
CA LEU A 414 10.77 12.33 28.01
C LEU A 414 10.66 11.71 29.40
N VAL A 415 10.13 10.48 29.50
CA VAL A 415 10.06 9.74 30.76
C VAL A 415 11.46 9.46 31.28
N VAL A 416 12.32 8.87 30.45
CA VAL A 416 13.73 8.56 30.78
C VAL A 416 14.47 9.82 31.21
N MET A 417 14.39 10.90 30.43
CA MET A 417 15.11 12.14 30.71
C MET A 417 14.62 12.84 31.98
N ASN A 418 13.30 12.83 32.25
CA ASN A 418 12.76 13.43 33.48
C ASN A 418 13.15 12.63 34.72
N LYS A 419 13.15 11.28 34.64
CA LYS A 419 13.57 10.41 35.74
C LYS A 419 15.04 10.66 36.10
N ARG A 420 15.94 10.69 35.10
CA ARG A 420 17.37 11.03 35.31
C ARG A 420 17.56 12.39 35.99
N ILE A 421 16.83 13.42 35.58
CA ILE A 421 16.93 14.76 36.18
C ILE A 421 16.42 14.77 37.63
N GLN A 422 15.36 14.02 37.93
CA GLN A 422 14.83 13.91 39.28
C GLN A 422 15.82 13.16 40.21
N GLU A 423 16.45 12.10 39.71
CA GLU A 423 17.50 11.36 40.43
C GLU A 423 18.74 12.23 40.66
N GLN A 424 19.17 12.99 39.67
CA GLN A 424 20.25 13.97 39.84
C GLN A 424 19.89 15.04 40.86
N GLN A 425 18.70 15.62 40.81
CA GLN A 425 18.27 16.63 41.79
C GLN A 425 18.19 16.07 43.21
N THR A 426 17.65 14.87 43.39
CA THR A 426 17.59 14.22 44.72
C THR A 426 18.97 13.87 45.25
N SER A 427 19.92 13.47 44.40
CA SER A 427 21.32 13.28 44.78
C SER A 427 22.00 14.60 45.18
N LEU A 428 21.68 15.72 44.52
CA LEU A 428 22.23 17.03 44.87
C LEU A 428 21.64 17.57 46.17
N ASP A 429 20.34 17.40 46.38
CA ASP A 429 19.63 17.85 47.59
C ASP A 429 20.07 17.07 48.83
N SER A 430 20.29 15.76 48.71
CA SER A 430 20.84 14.92 49.80
C SER A 430 22.27 15.35 50.16
N ASN A 431 23.15 15.50 49.16
CA ASN A 431 24.53 15.98 49.37
C ASN A 431 24.60 17.42 49.93
N ALA A 432 23.62 18.27 49.63
CA ALA A 432 23.55 19.63 50.17
C ALA A 432 23.17 19.63 51.67
N GLN A 433 22.27 18.74 52.09
CA GLN A 433 21.89 18.57 53.50
C GLN A 433 23.06 18.08 54.36
N ASP A 434 23.89 17.18 53.82
CA ASP A 434 25.07 16.67 54.52
C ASP A 434 26.14 17.75 54.70
N LYS A 435 26.40 18.57 53.68
CA LYS A 435 27.33 19.72 53.79
C LYS A 435 26.86 20.76 54.81
N GLN A 436 25.55 20.98 54.90
CA GLN A 436 24.99 21.93 55.88
C GLN A 436 25.10 21.40 57.31
N ARG A 437 24.93 20.09 57.54
CA ARG A 437 25.17 19.45 58.84
C ARG A 437 26.65 19.49 59.28
N VAL A 438 27.58 19.35 58.33
CA VAL A 438 29.03 19.46 58.58
C VAL A 438 29.44 20.90 58.96
N LEU A 439 28.80 21.91 58.37
CA LEU A 439 29.03 23.33 58.69
C LEU A 439 28.50 23.74 60.08
N GLU A 440 27.46 23.08 60.59
CA GLU A 440 26.86 23.34 61.91
C GLU A 440 27.61 22.66 63.08
N GLY A 441 28.78 22.06 62.83
CA GLY A 441 29.69 21.59 63.88
C GLY A 441 29.23 20.32 64.63
N LYS A 442 28.19 19.63 64.15
CA LYS A 442 27.80 18.32 64.69
C LYS A 442 28.72 17.25 64.12
N LYS A 443 29.70 16.82 64.94
CA LYS A 443 30.46 15.59 64.69
C LYS A 443 29.57 14.39 65.02
N GLU A 444 28.80 13.94 64.05
CA GLU A 444 28.37 12.56 63.98
C GLU A 444 29.01 11.93 62.75
N GLU A 445 29.33 10.63 62.84
CA GLU A 445 29.82 9.83 61.72
C GLU A 445 29.01 10.16 60.48
N ILE A 446 29.70 10.41 59.36
CA ILE A 446 29.04 10.57 58.07
C ILE A 446 28.21 9.29 57.90
N ASP A 447 26.89 9.43 57.95
CA ASP A 447 25.98 8.32 57.77
C ASP A 447 25.96 7.99 56.28
N ASN A 448 26.95 7.20 55.86
CA ASN A 448 27.04 6.64 54.52
C ASN A 448 25.98 5.55 54.28
N SER A 449 24.99 5.34 55.17
CA SER A 449 23.91 4.37 54.91
C SER A 449 23.02 4.76 53.73
N ASN A 450 23.08 6.03 53.30
CA ASN A 450 22.50 6.51 52.05
C ASN A 450 23.47 6.49 50.85
N GLU A 451 24.73 6.11 51.03
CA GLU A 451 25.37 5.24 50.04
C GLU A 451 24.73 3.85 50.20
N GLY A 452 23.43 3.79 49.94
CA GLY A 452 22.81 2.56 49.52
C GLY A 452 23.76 2.00 48.47
N ASN A 453 24.16 0.76 48.70
CA ASN A 453 25.10 -0.01 47.90
C ASN A 453 24.50 -0.26 46.51
N PHE A 454 24.16 0.81 45.81
CA PHE A 454 23.62 0.88 44.47
C PHE A 454 24.82 1.06 43.54
N TYR A 455 25.70 0.06 43.61
CA TYR A 455 26.52 -0.25 42.47
C TYR A 455 25.55 -0.80 41.42
N ILE A 456 25.04 0.06 40.52
CA ILE A 456 24.79 -0.45 39.17
C ILE A 456 26.16 -0.92 38.73
N ARG A 457 26.35 -2.23 38.61
CA ARG A 457 27.52 -2.77 37.92
C ARG A 457 27.43 -2.21 36.50
N PRO A 458 28.26 -1.23 36.11
CA PRO A 458 28.17 -0.64 34.78
C PRO A 458 28.54 -1.65 33.69
N ASP A 459 29.04 -2.82 34.10
CA ASP A 459 29.60 -3.89 33.28
C ASP A 459 28.68 -5.12 33.17
N ASP A 460 27.56 -5.18 33.88
CA ASP A 460 26.61 -6.27 33.66
C ASP A 460 25.82 -5.97 32.37
N PRO A 461 25.91 -6.85 31.34
CA PRO A 461 25.32 -6.57 30.05
C PRO A 461 23.79 -6.49 30.17
N ILE A 462 23.20 -5.46 29.56
CA ILE A 462 21.75 -5.33 29.43
C ILE A 462 21.29 -6.30 28.34
N ASP A 463 20.54 -7.32 28.74
CA ASP A 463 19.89 -8.28 27.84
C ASP A 463 18.47 -7.80 27.53
N LEU A 464 18.17 -7.55 26.25
CA LEU A 464 16.84 -7.12 25.81
C LEU A 464 15.93 -8.29 25.43
N ASN A 465 16.37 -9.54 25.59
CA ASN A 465 15.64 -10.76 25.23
C ASN A 465 15.09 -10.71 23.80
N VAL A 466 15.95 -10.32 22.85
CA VAL A 466 15.57 -10.10 21.46
C VAL A 466 14.98 -11.39 20.83
N PRO A 467 13.76 -11.33 20.24
CA PRO A 467 13.20 -12.47 19.53
C PRO A 467 14.06 -12.91 18.33
N GLN A 468 14.12 -14.22 18.08
CA GLN A 468 14.90 -14.81 16.98
C GLN A 468 14.28 -14.54 15.59
N GLY A 469 13.02 -14.08 15.50
CA GLY A 469 12.35 -13.73 14.23
C GLY A 469 10.92 -13.22 14.42
N SER A 470 10.33 -12.65 13.36
CA SER A 470 8.92 -12.21 13.36
C SER A 470 7.98 -13.41 13.47
N GLY A 471 6.97 -13.32 14.32
CA GLY A 471 6.06 -14.42 14.66
C GLY A 471 6.52 -15.33 15.80
N SER A 472 7.62 -15.01 16.50
CA SER A 472 8.00 -15.67 17.76
C SER A 472 7.10 -15.18 18.90
N THR A 473 6.42 -16.09 19.61
CA THR A 473 5.55 -15.85 20.77
C THR A 473 6.30 -15.38 22.02
N GLY A 474 7.23 -14.43 21.89
CA GLY A 474 8.24 -14.13 22.92
C GLY A 474 7.99 -12.91 23.82
N ILE A 475 7.13 -11.96 23.45
CA ILE A 475 7.25 -10.60 24.05
C ILE A 475 6.39 -10.38 25.32
N TRP A 476 5.54 -11.33 25.75
CA TRP A 476 4.70 -11.15 26.95
C TRP A 476 5.01 -12.05 28.16
N ASN A 477 6.00 -12.95 28.08
CA ASN A 477 6.29 -13.91 29.16
C ASN A 477 7.59 -13.64 29.95
N GLY A 478 8.38 -12.61 29.60
CA GLY A 478 9.73 -12.41 30.16
C GLY A 478 9.83 -11.53 31.43
N ILE A 479 8.81 -10.72 31.75
CA ILE A 479 8.91 -9.73 32.85
C ILE A 479 8.39 -10.29 34.20
N SER A 480 7.90 -11.53 34.23
CA SER A 480 7.36 -12.17 35.43
C SER A 480 8.37 -13.12 36.11
N SER A 481 9.53 -12.61 36.52
CA SER A 481 10.32 -13.34 37.53
C SER A 481 11.10 -12.40 38.45
N GLY A 482 10.52 -12.15 39.62
CA GLY A 482 11.19 -11.45 40.72
C GLY A 482 10.22 -10.89 41.76
N GLY A 483 9.77 -11.71 42.71
CA GLY A 483 9.14 -11.20 43.93
C GLY A 483 7.98 -12.03 44.47
N SER A 484 8.27 -12.90 45.43
CA SER A 484 7.27 -13.46 46.33
C SER A 484 6.64 -12.36 47.20
N SER A 485 5.31 -12.25 47.17
CA SER A 485 4.41 -12.24 48.35
C SER A 485 3.15 -11.36 48.18
N THR A 486 2.01 -11.99 48.51
CA THR A 486 0.79 -11.44 49.11
C THR A 486 -0.02 -10.37 48.36
N SER A 487 -1.20 -10.81 47.95
CA SER A 487 -2.40 -10.05 47.55
C SER A 487 -2.81 -8.95 48.56
N ASN A 488 -3.05 -7.72 48.08
CA ASN A 488 -4.38 -7.10 48.13
C ASN A 488 -4.54 -5.86 47.22
N SER A 489 -5.63 -5.90 46.45
CA SER A 489 -6.40 -4.92 45.66
C SER A 489 -6.14 -3.39 45.67
N ASN A 490 -6.33 -2.84 44.44
CA ASN A 490 -6.80 -1.50 44.02
C ASN A 490 -5.81 -0.32 44.16
N SER A 491 -5.44 0.42 43.12
CA SER A 491 -6.29 1.04 42.09
C SER A 491 -5.44 1.69 40.97
N GLY A 492 -5.95 1.75 39.73
CA GLY A 492 -5.38 2.62 38.69
C GLY A 492 -5.39 2.17 37.22
N ALA A 493 -6.00 1.03 36.87
CA ALA A 493 -6.18 0.61 35.47
C ALA A 493 -7.67 0.61 35.11
N SER A 494 -8.16 1.76 34.66
CA SER A 494 -9.58 1.95 34.29
C SER A 494 -9.70 2.56 32.91
N ALA A 495 -9.67 1.69 31.88
CA ALA A 495 -10.56 1.71 30.72
C ALA A 495 -10.15 0.62 29.71
N LEU A 496 -10.39 -0.66 30.03
CA LEU A 496 -10.65 -1.75 29.06
C LEU A 496 -10.84 -3.14 29.73
N SER A 497 -10.55 -3.30 31.03
CA SER A 497 -10.78 -4.57 31.71
C SER A 497 -12.28 -4.83 31.96
N LYS A 498 -12.65 -6.11 31.84
CA LYS A 498 -13.97 -6.73 31.99
C LYS A 498 -14.79 -6.91 30.70
N LEU A 499 -14.19 -7.56 29.71
CA LEU A 499 -14.83 -8.75 29.14
C LEU A 499 -14.43 -9.94 30.01
N SER A 500 -15.23 -11.01 30.11
CA SER A 500 -14.73 -12.23 30.76
C SER A 500 -13.49 -12.71 30.00
N ASP A 501 -12.44 -13.15 30.68
CA ASP A 501 -11.20 -13.65 30.05
C ASP A 501 -11.37 -15.04 29.42
N GLY A 502 -12.51 -15.27 28.74
CA GLY A 502 -12.91 -16.56 28.19
C GLY A 502 -12.41 -16.80 26.77
N ALA A 503 -12.09 -15.73 26.01
CA ALA A 503 -11.47 -15.85 24.70
C ALA A 503 -10.70 -14.57 24.30
N TYR A 504 -9.69 -14.71 23.46
CA TYR A 504 -8.90 -13.59 22.93
C TYR A 504 -8.40 -13.85 21.50
N ALA A 505 -7.99 -12.79 20.81
CA ALA A 505 -7.43 -12.87 19.47
C ALA A 505 -5.94 -13.26 19.50
N ASP A 506 -5.54 -14.20 18.66
CA ASP A 506 -4.14 -14.54 18.38
C ASP A 506 -3.90 -14.40 16.87
N GLY A 507 -3.47 -13.21 16.45
CA GLY A 507 -3.40 -12.83 15.05
C GLY A 507 -4.78 -12.94 14.36
N ARG A 508 -4.90 -13.83 13.36
CA ARG A 508 -6.18 -14.12 12.70
C ARG A 508 -6.98 -15.23 13.39
N ALA A 509 -6.41 -15.93 14.36
CA ALA A 509 -7.04 -17.01 15.11
C ALA A 509 -7.78 -16.48 16.35
N THR A 510 -8.68 -17.28 16.88
CA THR A 510 -9.40 -16.99 18.13
C THR A 510 -9.09 -18.11 19.12
N VAL A 511 -8.57 -17.74 20.29
CA VAL A 511 -8.22 -18.67 21.35
C VAL A 511 -9.31 -18.64 22.42
N TYR A 512 -9.86 -19.81 22.73
CA TYR A 512 -10.86 -20.04 23.77
C TYR A 512 -10.20 -20.63 25.00
N LYS A 513 -10.58 -20.13 26.18
CA LYS A 513 -10.24 -20.71 27.47
C LYS A 513 -11.36 -21.61 27.93
N ASN A 514 -11.11 -22.91 27.96
CA ASN A 514 -12.06 -23.91 28.38
C ASN A 514 -12.21 -23.90 29.91
N ALA A 515 -13.31 -24.47 30.41
CA ALA A 515 -13.62 -24.51 31.84
C ALA A 515 -12.58 -25.30 32.67
N ASP A 516 -11.87 -26.23 32.04
CA ASP A 516 -10.79 -27.03 32.64
C ASP A 516 -9.43 -26.31 32.64
N GLY A 517 -9.37 -25.08 32.14
CA GLY A 517 -8.15 -24.28 32.04
C GLY A 517 -7.32 -24.52 30.79
N THR A 518 -7.71 -25.49 29.94
CA THR A 518 -7.06 -25.72 28.65
C THR A 518 -7.44 -24.63 27.64
N LEU A 519 -6.60 -24.46 26.61
CA LEU A 519 -6.81 -23.48 25.56
C LEU A 519 -7.12 -24.18 24.22
N THR A 520 -8.16 -23.72 23.51
CA THR A 520 -8.50 -24.19 22.17
C THR A 520 -8.36 -23.06 21.18
N ARG A 521 -7.52 -23.24 20.16
CA ARG A 521 -7.29 -22.26 19.10
C ARG A 521 -8.11 -22.61 17.87
N ARG A 522 -8.97 -21.69 17.44
CA ARG A 522 -9.69 -21.75 16.16
C ARG A 522 -8.95 -20.95 15.11
N GLU A 523 -8.47 -21.60 14.07
CA GLU A 523 -7.76 -20.95 12.95
C GLU A 523 -8.27 -21.42 11.59
N GLY A 524 -7.98 -20.65 10.54
CA GLY A 524 -8.63 -20.86 9.24
C GLY A 524 -10.13 -20.56 9.29
N GLY A 525 -10.89 -21.05 8.31
CA GLY A 525 -12.33 -20.79 8.22
C GLY A 525 -12.69 -19.30 8.09
N SER A 526 -13.94 -18.96 8.38
CA SER A 526 -14.41 -17.57 8.41
C SER A 526 -14.32 -16.96 9.80
N LEU A 527 -14.28 -15.62 9.86
CA LEU A 527 -14.21 -14.88 11.11
C LEU A 527 -15.45 -15.12 11.99
N ALA A 528 -16.62 -15.16 11.35
CA ALA A 528 -17.88 -15.49 12.01
C ALA A 528 -17.82 -16.85 12.73
N TRP A 529 -17.23 -17.87 12.09
CA TRP A 529 -17.05 -19.20 12.71
C TRP A 529 -16.04 -19.18 13.85
N ARG A 530 -14.86 -18.57 13.64
CA ARG A 530 -13.81 -18.51 14.67
C ARG A 530 -14.26 -17.82 15.95
N ASN A 531 -15.18 -16.86 15.84
CA ASN A 531 -15.66 -16.08 16.95
C ASN A 531 -17.01 -16.56 17.51
N ASN A 532 -17.60 -17.63 16.97
CA ASN A 532 -19.01 -17.99 17.23
C ASN A 532 -19.96 -16.79 17.04
N ASN A 533 -19.68 -15.93 16.05
CA ASN A 533 -20.35 -14.66 15.85
C ASN A 533 -20.95 -14.59 14.42
N PRO A 534 -22.12 -15.22 14.18
CA PRO A 534 -22.74 -15.32 12.86
C PRO A 534 -23.03 -13.99 12.16
N GLY A 535 -23.11 -12.90 12.94
CA GLY A 535 -23.38 -11.57 12.41
C GLY A 535 -22.15 -10.66 12.36
N ASN A 536 -20.96 -11.12 12.73
CA ASN A 536 -19.79 -10.24 12.91
C ASN A 536 -20.14 -8.99 13.74
N ILE A 537 -20.80 -9.18 14.89
CA ILE A 537 -21.11 -8.09 15.83
C ILE A 537 -19.81 -7.60 16.45
N GLU A 538 -19.59 -6.29 16.46
CA GLU A 538 -18.41 -5.67 17.08
C GLU A 538 -18.34 -5.88 18.60
N CYS A 539 -17.13 -5.89 19.14
CA CYS A 539 -16.89 -6.01 20.57
C CYS A 539 -17.26 -4.69 21.27
N GLY A 540 -18.15 -4.73 22.25
CA GLY A 540 -18.63 -3.54 22.95
C GLY A 540 -19.68 -3.84 24.02
N ASN A 541 -20.30 -2.80 24.58
CA ASN A 541 -21.27 -2.95 25.67
C ASN A 541 -22.46 -3.84 25.30
N PHE A 542 -22.92 -3.75 24.05
CA PHE A 542 -24.02 -4.58 23.57
C PHE A 542 -23.64 -6.06 23.51
N SER A 543 -22.55 -6.41 22.83
CA SER A 543 -22.14 -7.81 22.72
C SER A 543 -21.80 -8.40 24.10
N ARG A 544 -21.22 -7.61 25.01
CA ARG A 544 -21.05 -8.00 26.43
C ARG A 544 -22.39 -8.33 27.11
N SER A 545 -23.40 -7.49 26.95
CA SER A 545 -24.74 -7.74 27.50
C SER A 545 -25.41 -8.99 26.92
N MET A 546 -24.97 -9.42 25.74
CA MET A 546 -25.45 -10.63 25.07
C MET A 546 -24.61 -11.88 25.40
N GLY A 547 -23.63 -11.78 26.30
CA GLY A 547 -22.81 -12.92 26.72
C GLY A 547 -21.52 -13.11 25.92
N ALA A 548 -21.00 -12.07 25.26
CA ALA A 548 -19.67 -12.14 24.65
C ALA A 548 -18.59 -12.38 25.71
N ILE A 549 -17.70 -13.33 25.41
CA ILE A 549 -16.64 -13.81 26.30
C ILE A 549 -15.26 -13.30 25.92
N GLY A 550 -15.16 -12.36 24.98
CA GLY A 550 -13.90 -11.83 24.50
C GLY A 550 -14.04 -10.93 23.29
N CYS A 551 -12.93 -10.31 22.89
CA CYS A 551 -12.81 -9.66 21.59
C CYS A 551 -11.83 -10.49 20.73
N GLY A 552 -12.29 -10.86 19.54
CA GLY A 552 -11.57 -11.66 18.57
C GLY A 552 -10.87 -10.78 17.54
N PRO A 553 -10.30 -11.41 16.49
CA PRO A 553 -9.60 -10.69 15.43
C PRO A 553 -10.47 -9.60 14.83
N SER A 554 -9.84 -8.47 14.47
CA SER A 554 -10.52 -7.30 13.88
C SER A 554 -11.58 -6.65 14.77
N GLY A 555 -11.52 -6.85 16.09
CA GLY A 555 -12.39 -6.13 17.04
C GLY A 555 -13.82 -6.68 17.15
N PHE A 556 -14.10 -7.86 16.58
CA PHE A 556 -15.41 -8.50 16.68
C PHE A 556 -15.59 -9.24 17.99
N ALA A 557 -16.81 -9.28 18.51
CA ALA A 557 -17.13 -10.03 19.71
C ALA A 557 -16.92 -11.54 19.51
N VAL A 558 -16.41 -12.21 20.55
CA VAL A 558 -16.34 -13.67 20.62
C VAL A 558 -17.43 -14.16 21.56
N PHE A 559 -18.26 -15.09 21.10
CA PHE A 559 -19.30 -15.72 21.91
C PHE A 559 -18.89 -17.13 22.34
N PRO A 560 -19.43 -17.63 23.47
CA PRO A 560 -19.12 -18.98 23.94
C PRO A 560 -19.57 -20.05 22.95
N ASP A 561 -20.68 -19.82 22.26
CA ASP A 561 -21.26 -20.72 21.26
C ASP A 561 -22.04 -19.94 20.20
N GLU A 562 -22.28 -20.58 19.06
CA GLU A 562 -22.98 -20.01 17.91
C GLU A 562 -24.42 -19.59 18.26
N ALA A 563 -25.09 -20.31 19.17
CA ALA A 563 -26.47 -20.00 19.56
C ALA A 563 -26.54 -18.65 20.31
N THR A 564 -25.55 -18.38 21.17
CA THR A 564 -25.40 -17.11 21.89
C THR A 564 -25.12 -15.96 20.92
N GLY A 565 -24.19 -16.14 19.98
CA GLY A 565 -23.93 -15.15 18.93
C GLY A 565 -25.14 -14.90 18.02
N THR A 566 -25.87 -15.95 17.66
CA THR A 566 -27.12 -15.85 16.88
C THR A 566 -28.17 -15.03 17.63
N LYS A 567 -28.38 -15.33 18.92
CA LYS A 567 -29.30 -14.57 19.80
C LYS A 567 -28.92 -13.08 19.88
N ALA A 568 -27.63 -12.77 19.86
CA ALA A 568 -27.14 -11.39 19.79
C ALA A 568 -27.58 -10.69 18.51
N VAL A 569 -27.55 -11.35 17.34
CA VAL A 569 -28.05 -10.78 16.08
C VAL A 569 -29.55 -10.49 16.16
N TYR A 570 -30.36 -11.45 16.61
CA TYR A 570 -31.80 -11.24 16.79
C TYR A 570 -32.10 -10.03 17.69
N THR A 571 -31.37 -9.94 18.80
CA THR A 571 -31.57 -8.86 19.77
C THR A 571 -31.12 -7.53 19.16
N LEU A 572 -30.01 -7.48 18.42
CA LEU A 572 -29.53 -6.26 17.77
C LEU A 572 -30.59 -5.67 16.83
N LEU A 573 -31.22 -6.53 16.02
CA LEU A 573 -32.21 -6.11 15.03
C LEU A 573 -33.55 -5.68 15.67
N GLN A 574 -33.85 -6.16 16.89
CA GLN A 574 -35.17 -5.96 17.53
C GLN A 574 -35.15 -5.11 18.82
N ARG A 575 -33.98 -4.74 19.37
CA ARG A 575 -33.84 -4.23 20.76
C ARG A 575 -34.52 -2.91 21.10
N ASN A 576 -34.78 -2.01 20.14
CA ASN A 576 -35.22 -0.66 20.51
C ASN A 576 -36.26 -0.07 19.56
N ARG A 577 -37.52 -0.10 20.00
CA ARG A 577 -38.69 0.44 19.28
C ARG A 577 -38.76 1.97 19.24
N ASN A 578 -38.08 2.65 20.17
CA ASN A 578 -38.19 4.10 20.39
C ASN A 578 -36.94 4.88 19.94
N SER A 579 -36.02 4.24 19.22
CA SER A 579 -34.79 4.87 18.71
C SER A 579 -34.55 4.53 17.24
N ASN A 580 -33.71 5.32 16.58
CA ASN A 580 -33.34 5.20 15.18
C ASN A 580 -32.30 4.09 14.92
N ASP A 581 -32.38 2.97 15.64
CA ASP A 581 -31.29 1.99 15.71
C ASP A 581 -31.36 0.96 14.58
N TYR A 582 -32.25 -0.04 14.66
CA TYR A 582 -32.52 -1.00 13.57
C TYR A 582 -34.02 -1.28 13.42
N TYR A 583 -34.75 -1.39 14.54
CA TYR A 583 -36.18 -1.73 14.56
C TYR A 583 -37.05 -0.90 13.61
N ASN A 584 -36.79 0.40 13.51
CA ASN A 584 -37.59 1.32 12.70
C ASN A 584 -37.06 1.51 11.27
N LEU A 585 -35.90 0.94 10.94
CA LEU A 585 -35.27 1.05 9.63
C LEU A 585 -35.93 0.09 8.63
N SER A 586 -35.88 0.47 7.36
CA SER A 586 -36.16 -0.44 6.26
C SER A 586 -35.08 -1.53 6.17
N ILE A 587 -35.34 -2.62 5.44
CA ILE A 587 -34.30 -3.62 5.11
C ILE A 587 -33.11 -2.93 4.44
N GLU A 588 -33.36 -2.04 3.48
CA GLU A 588 -32.30 -1.29 2.81
C GLU A 588 -31.44 -0.45 3.77
N ASP A 589 -32.08 0.36 4.63
CA ASP A 589 -31.35 1.24 5.55
C ASP A 589 -30.64 0.44 6.65
N THR A 590 -31.25 -0.68 7.08
CA THR A 590 -30.61 -1.65 7.97
C THR A 590 -29.33 -2.16 7.36
N MET A 591 -29.35 -2.59 6.09
CA MET A 591 -28.16 -3.13 5.43
C MET A 591 -27.12 -2.07 5.13
N LYS A 592 -27.51 -0.83 4.81
CA LYS A 592 -26.56 0.29 4.68
C LYS A 592 -25.85 0.63 5.99
N LYS A 593 -26.53 0.43 7.13
CA LYS A 593 -25.93 0.62 8.46
C LYS A 593 -25.10 -0.58 8.89
N TYR A 594 -25.56 -1.79 8.60
CA TYR A 594 -24.94 -3.06 9.01
C TYR A 594 -23.72 -3.41 8.16
N ALA A 595 -23.79 -3.18 6.85
CA ALA A 595 -22.75 -3.46 5.88
C ALA A 595 -22.66 -2.29 4.88
N PRO A 596 -21.98 -1.18 5.23
CA PRO A 596 -21.98 0.05 4.45
C PRO A 596 -21.45 -0.10 3.02
N PRO A 597 -21.99 0.64 2.02
CA PRO A 597 -21.58 0.52 0.62
C PRO A 597 -20.12 0.88 0.34
N SER A 598 -19.47 1.64 1.22
CA SER A 598 -18.04 1.96 1.14
C SER A 598 -17.13 0.76 1.40
N GLU A 599 -17.65 -0.28 2.05
CA GLU A 599 -16.90 -1.44 2.53
C GLU A 599 -17.43 -2.76 1.94
N ASN A 600 -18.70 -2.78 1.53
CA ASN A 600 -19.41 -3.99 1.12
C ASN A 600 -20.22 -3.74 -0.16
N ASN A 601 -20.54 -4.82 -0.88
CA ASN A 601 -21.56 -4.76 -1.92
C ASN A 601 -22.96 -4.80 -1.29
N THR A 602 -23.35 -3.73 -0.61
CA THR A 602 -24.61 -3.63 0.12
C THR A 602 -25.82 -3.90 -0.76
N GLU A 603 -25.81 -3.46 -2.01
CA GLU A 603 -26.92 -3.70 -2.95
C GLU A 603 -27.09 -5.18 -3.27
N GLN A 604 -25.99 -5.93 -3.42
CA GLN A 604 -26.04 -7.38 -3.56
C GLN A 604 -26.55 -8.07 -2.28
N TYR A 605 -26.15 -7.58 -1.11
CA TYR A 605 -26.64 -8.10 0.17
C TYR A 605 -28.15 -7.89 0.33
N ILE A 606 -28.64 -6.68 0.03
CA ILE A 606 -30.07 -6.36 0.02
C ILE A 606 -30.82 -7.32 -0.91
N ARG A 607 -30.29 -7.57 -2.12
CA ARG A 607 -30.91 -8.52 -3.07
C ARG A 607 -30.97 -9.95 -2.54
N TYR A 608 -29.95 -10.43 -1.83
CA TYR A 608 -29.98 -11.75 -1.22
C TYR A 608 -31.06 -11.84 -0.15
N ILE A 609 -31.17 -10.83 0.71
CA ILE A 609 -32.16 -10.79 1.78
C ILE A 609 -33.58 -10.70 1.20
N THR A 610 -33.84 -9.80 0.25
CA THR A 610 -35.18 -9.64 -0.34
C THR A 610 -35.59 -10.88 -1.13
N SER A 611 -34.65 -11.51 -1.84
CA SER A 611 -34.91 -12.77 -2.54
C SER A 611 -35.15 -13.96 -1.60
N ALA A 612 -34.46 -14.03 -0.45
CA ALA A 612 -34.62 -15.13 0.50
C ALA A 612 -35.91 -14.98 1.34
N THR A 613 -36.23 -13.76 1.76
CA THR A 613 -37.37 -13.46 2.63
C THR A 613 -38.68 -13.22 1.86
N GLY A 614 -38.60 -12.90 0.56
CA GLY A 614 -39.76 -12.48 -0.25
C GLY A 614 -40.29 -11.09 0.10
N LEU A 615 -39.53 -10.30 0.88
CA LEU A 615 -39.93 -8.98 1.37
C LEU A 615 -39.47 -7.85 0.45
N ASP A 616 -40.23 -6.76 0.42
CA ASP A 616 -39.82 -5.52 -0.24
C ASP A 616 -38.66 -4.86 0.53
N ARG A 617 -37.70 -4.24 -0.20
CA ARG A 617 -36.53 -3.58 0.40
C ARG A 617 -36.89 -2.46 1.38
N ASN A 618 -38.09 -1.88 1.26
CA ASN A 618 -38.58 -0.82 2.15
C ASN A 618 -39.34 -1.35 3.38
N THR A 619 -39.51 -2.67 3.52
CA THR A 619 -40.17 -3.29 4.68
C THR A 619 -39.40 -2.95 5.96
N LYS A 620 -40.10 -2.57 7.03
CA LYS A 620 -39.46 -2.20 8.30
C LYS A 620 -39.06 -3.44 9.12
N MET A 621 -37.88 -3.41 9.75
CA MET A 621 -37.39 -4.52 10.57
C MET A 621 -38.34 -4.93 11.71
N GLY A 622 -39.03 -3.96 12.32
CA GLY A 622 -40.00 -4.20 13.38
C GLY A 622 -41.34 -4.80 12.92
N SER A 623 -41.58 -4.90 11.61
CA SER A 623 -42.78 -5.55 11.05
C SER A 623 -42.56 -7.00 10.58
N LEU A 624 -41.32 -7.49 10.63
CA LEU A 624 -41.01 -8.87 10.22
C LEU A 624 -41.64 -9.86 11.20
N SER A 625 -42.28 -10.92 10.68
CA SER A 625 -42.65 -12.07 11.48
C SER A 625 -41.41 -12.79 12.02
N LYS A 626 -41.60 -13.66 13.01
CA LYS A 626 -40.50 -14.46 13.56
C LYS A 626 -39.83 -15.31 12.46
N GLU A 627 -40.62 -15.94 11.62
CA GLU A 627 -40.16 -16.78 10.52
C GLU A 627 -39.38 -15.95 9.47
N GLN A 628 -39.85 -14.74 9.18
CA GLN A 628 -39.15 -13.82 8.27
C GLN A 628 -37.84 -13.33 8.87
N LEU A 629 -37.80 -13.05 10.18
CA LEU A 629 -36.59 -12.69 10.89
C LEU A 629 -35.60 -13.85 10.97
N ASP A 630 -36.07 -15.09 11.09
CA ASP A 630 -35.24 -16.30 11.05
C ASP A 630 -34.56 -16.48 9.68
N VAL A 631 -35.31 -16.27 8.59
CA VAL A 631 -34.75 -16.26 7.23
C VAL A 631 -33.77 -15.11 7.04
N PHE A 632 -34.05 -13.94 7.60
CA PHE A 632 -33.15 -12.78 7.54
C PHE A 632 -31.81 -13.06 8.24
N VAL A 633 -31.84 -13.53 9.50
CA VAL A 633 -30.63 -13.83 10.29
C VAL A 633 -29.84 -14.99 9.68
N SER A 634 -30.51 -16.04 9.19
CA SER A 634 -29.83 -17.13 8.49
C SER A 634 -29.21 -16.69 7.17
N THR A 635 -29.79 -15.69 6.47
CA THR A 635 -29.19 -15.07 5.29
C THR A 635 -27.95 -14.26 5.66
N ILE A 636 -27.98 -13.50 6.76
CA ILE A 636 -26.78 -12.81 7.29
C ILE A 636 -25.66 -13.81 7.49
N ARG A 637 -25.89 -14.87 8.27
CA ARG A 637 -24.90 -15.93 8.51
C ARG A 637 -24.30 -16.51 7.24
N ARG A 638 -25.12 -16.64 6.18
CA ARG A 638 -24.70 -17.21 4.90
C ARG A 638 -23.86 -16.22 4.08
N VAL A 639 -24.19 -14.94 4.13
CA VAL A 639 -23.43 -13.86 3.47
C VAL A 639 -22.12 -13.56 4.21
N GLU A 640 -22.13 -13.58 5.55
CA GLU A 640 -20.92 -13.52 6.38
C GLU A 640 -19.99 -14.74 6.18
N GLY A 641 -20.44 -15.73 5.40
CA GLY A 641 -19.61 -16.79 4.86
C GLY A 641 -19.16 -17.79 5.89
N TRP A 642 -20.06 -18.24 6.79
CA TRP A 642 -19.76 -19.27 7.80
C TRP A 642 -19.05 -20.48 7.17
N LYS A 643 -17.75 -20.60 7.42
CA LYS A 643 -16.88 -21.64 6.89
C LYS A 643 -16.04 -22.16 8.03
N GLU A 644 -16.17 -23.45 8.31
CA GLU A 644 -15.43 -24.08 9.40
C GLU A 644 -13.94 -24.14 9.08
N GLY A 645 -13.13 -23.91 10.12
CA GLY A 645 -11.68 -23.99 10.07
C GLY A 645 -11.17 -25.21 10.84
N LYS A 646 -10.03 -25.05 11.49
CA LYS A 646 -9.44 -26.06 12.37
C LYS A 646 -9.54 -25.62 13.81
N GLU A 647 -9.86 -26.55 14.70
CA GLU A 647 -9.70 -26.39 16.14
C GLU A 647 -8.45 -27.15 16.58
N ILE A 648 -7.58 -26.47 17.31
CA ILE A 648 -6.27 -27.01 17.72
C ILE A 648 -6.13 -26.80 19.23
N PRO A 649 -5.91 -27.85 20.02
CA PRO A 649 -5.55 -27.70 21.43
C PRO A 649 -4.21 -26.96 21.54
N VAL A 650 -4.15 -25.95 22.38
CA VAL A 650 -2.91 -25.22 22.69
C VAL A 650 -2.34 -25.84 23.97
N SER A 651 -1.18 -26.47 23.82
CA SER A 651 -0.42 -27.14 24.88
C SER A 651 0.36 -26.18 25.75
#